data_AF-A0A8B8F3I3-F1
#
_entry.id   AF-A0A8B8F3I3-F1
#
_cell.length_a   1.000
_cell.length_b   1.000
_cell.length_c   1.000
_cell.angle_alpha   90.00
_cell.angle_beta   90.00
_cell.angle_gamma   90.00
#
_symmetry.space_group_name_H-M   'P 1'
#
loop_
_entity.id
_entity.type
_entity.pdbx_description
1 polymer ?
#
loop_
_entity_poly.entity_id
_entity_poly.type
_entity_poly.pdbx_seq_one_letter_code
_entity_poly.pdbx_strand_id
1 'polypeptide(L)'
;MWKNDGKNSMVNDMTQITLSVVEDWLDSHPDYCQDYFLRKIELDFINKWLVSHGFLNINDYISSATSPSSSGNVSPANGLVATPSTGTSPNNTPSILVNGGNNSLSVSQMYRSNSKRCRRHDFARAKTRSVLRTQEIGKDVPICSSRRSSLKDMRKFTSLPPSPISMLSLLIDSKVRLPRWPVPAHSADAKRDLRRTQGERDFFLTAVRDIATDLDLKSLSHKIVDNLTVLLDCDAGSLFLVDGPPRGSMRRRLVSKVFDVHSGARGRFLLPDNVPRDAGDSAAAADNEVQIPWGVGILGHVASTGETVNLDVACEDPRFDDEVDRIMGYYTSSLLCMPVKNSYEDIIAVAQINNKNPDKDDGHFTSMDEKLFETYLQFVGIAITNAQIVEDSRAEYDRNRNLLEVVHDLFEEQTSIDKVIMKIMQRAQRLLKCERAAVLLVDESCDSTRFSKLFDLNSPKHTKNSVKNSRQKVEGENVSRYLESLAERVACSGEVLNINEHDCNEGIVDSGINSLLAMPIRNKNDQIIGVASIINKLNSLPFDEYDEQLFEAFTIFCGLGIHNTLMYSEVEKAMARQKVSIEVLSYHATASNKEVERILGMPVPAVDSLNLYSLAFDDFSLNDDEMLMAAVSMFLELGLVKTFNIEKETLYRFLITVKRNYRDVPYHNWRHAFNVAQVMFAIMMGCDMKNTFSDLEVLGMFVGCLCHDLDHRGTNNSFQEKARSALVLLYGTTNTMEHHHFNHAVMILSSENLNIFSSLSAESFSTVMKVLKHSILATDLCMYFQLRNKFFRLIESKEYSWDEDSQRYLLMAMLMTSSDLAASTKQWHVQQRAARLVTDEFIEQGDKERFELKIQPQALMDRERQHELPQLQIRWIADICLPLYQSLGQMNPKLNVMKEGALSNMQQWSKLVDENYKNANHEQK
;
A
#
# COMPACT_ATOMS: atom_id res chain seq x y z
N MET A 1 -25.91 -32.10 -58.79
CA MET A 1 -26.88 -33.19 -59.02
C MET A 1 -27.84 -33.22 -57.84
N TRP A 2 -29.12 -32.91 -58.10
CA TRP A 2 -30.33 -33.19 -57.31
C TRP A 2 -30.48 -32.46 -55.95
N LYS A 3 -31.60 -31.83 -55.59
CA LYS A 3 -32.83 -31.41 -56.28
C LYS A 3 -33.58 -30.47 -55.30
N ASN A 4 -34.31 -29.50 -55.86
CA ASN A 4 -35.36 -28.73 -55.21
C ASN A 4 -36.44 -29.61 -54.57
N ASP A 5 -37.00 -29.13 -53.46
CA ASP A 5 -38.44 -28.96 -53.17
C ASP A 5 -38.48 -28.11 -51.87
N GLY A 6 -39.00 -26.88 -51.77
CA GLY A 6 -40.20 -26.32 -52.35
C GLY A 6 -41.24 -26.11 -51.23
N LYS A 7 -41.22 -24.95 -50.56
CA LYS A 7 -42.41 -24.17 -50.14
C LYS A 7 -42.07 -22.99 -49.23
N ASN A 8 -42.25 -21.79 -49.78
CA ASN A 8 -42.65 -20.59 -49.07
C ASN A 8 -43.89 -20.87 -48.22
N SER A 9 -43.81 -20.61 -46.92
CA SER A 9 -44.95 -20.26 -46.06
C SER A 9 -44.41 -19.88 -44.67
N MET A 10 -44.80 -18.69 -44.18
CA MET A 10 -44.58 -18.16 -42.83
C MET A 10 -43.31 -17.33 -42.59
N VAL A 11 -43.30 -16.15 -43.21
CA VAL A 11 -42.97 -14.92 -42.48
C VAL A 11 -44.18 -14.61 -41.58
N ASN A 12 -44.01 -14.79 -40.27
CA ASN A 12 -44.73 -14.20 -39.13
C ASN A 12 -44.78 -15.23 -37.98
N ASP A 13 -43.82 -15.12 -37.07
CA ASP A 13 -44.00 -15.33 -35.63
C ASP A 13 -42.66 -15.10 -34.92
N MET A 14 -42.34 -13.83 -34.64
CA MET A 14 -41.41 -13.49 -33.55
C MET A 14 -42.16 -13.77 -32.23
N THR A 15 -42.15 -15.03 -31.80
CA THR A 15 -42.64 -15.41 -30.48
C THR A 15 -41.73 -14.81 -29.42
N GLN A 16 -42.33 -14.09 -28.47
CA GLN A 16 -41.69 -13.69 -27.23
C GLN A 16 -41.05 -14.92 -26.59
N ILE A 17 -39.72 -14.94 -26.50
CA ILE A 17 -39.01 -15.95 -25.74
C ILE A 17 -39.44 -15.74 -24.28
N THR A 18 -40.23 -16.67 -23.75
CA THR A 18 -40.65 -16.65 -22.35
C THR A 18 -39.46 -16.95 -21.46
N LEU A 19 -39.40 -16.29 -20.29
CA LEU A 19 -38.30 -16.39 -19.34
C LEU A 19 -37.98 -17.86 -18.96
N SER A 20 -39.02 -18.70 -18.89
CA SER A 20 -38.89 -20.13 -18.59
C SER A 20 -38.08 -20.91 -19.63
N VAL A 21 -38.17 -20.55 -20.91
CA VAL A 21 -37.43 -21.23 -21.99
C VAL A 21 -35.95 -20.85 -21.94
N VAL A 22 -35.64 -19.63 -21.48
CA VAL A 22 -34.27 -19.19 -21.25
C VAL A 22 -33.68 -19.89 -20.04
N GLU A 23 -34.45 -20.03 -18.95
CA GLU A 23 -34.03 -20.74 -17.74
C GLU A 23 -33.74 -22.22 -18.04
N ASP A 24 -34.66 -22.93 -18.69
CA ASP A 24 -34.45 -24.34 -19.09
C ASP A 24 -33.23 -24.51 -20.01
N TRP A 25 -32.96 -23.53 -20.89
CA TRP A 25 -31.79 -23.55 -21.76
C TRP A 25 -30.48 -23.29 -21.00
N LEU A 26 -30.48 -22.37 -20.04
CA LEU A 26 -29.32 -22.09 -19.18
C LEU A 26 -29.00 -23.26 -18.25
N ASP A 27 -30.02 -23.91 -17.70
CA ASP A 27 -29.88 -25.09 -16.84
C ASP A 27 -29.33 -26.30 -17.62
N SER A 28 -29.64 -26.42 -18.90
CA SER A 28 -29.11 -27.47 -19.78
C SER A 28 -27.72 -27.18 -20.35
N HIS A 29 -27.19 -25.94 -20.19
CA HIS A 29 -25.87 -25.52 -20.71
C HIS A 29 -25.03 -24.81 -19.64
N PRO A 30 -24.67 -25.51 -18.53
CA PRO A 30 -24.00 -24.89 -17.38
C PRO A 30 -22.62 -24.34 -17.72
N ASP A 31 -21.86 -25.00 -18.60
CA ASP A 31 -20.52 -24.55 -18.98
C ASP A 31 -20.55 -23.22 -19.76
N TYR A 32 -21.53 -23.06 -20.65
CA TYR A 32 -21.74 -21.82 -21.40
C TYR A 32 -22.24 -20.70 -20.48
N CYS A 33 -23.15 -21.02 -19.56
CA CYS A 33 -23.62 -20.10 -18.54
C CYS A 33 -22.45 -19.61 -17.67
N GLN A 34 -21.62 -20.52 -17.16
CA GLN A 34 -20.47 -20.19 -16.32
C GLN A 34 -19.46 -19.31 -17.06
N ASP A 35 -19.10 -19.63 -18.31
CA ASP A 35 -18.17 -18.83 -19.12
C ASP A 35 -18.75 -17.45 -19.48
N TYR A 36 -20.04 -17.37 -19.82
CA TYR A 36 -20.71 -16.10 -20.10
C TYR A 36 -20.76 -15.19 -18.86
N PHE A 37 -21.10 -15.76 -17.69
CA PHE A 37 -21.14 -15.05 -16.41
C PHE A 37 -19.75 -14.55 -16.00
N LEU A 38 -18.70 -15.37 -16.14
CA LEU A 38 -17.31 -14.95 -15.86
C LEU A 38 -16.83 -13.81 -16.76
N ARG A 39 -17.32 -13.73 -18.01
CA ARG A 39 -16.92 -12.69 -18.96
C ARG A 39 -17.70 -11.38 -18.85
N LYS A 40 -18.94 -11.41 -18.35
CA LYS A 40 -19.88 -10.28 -18.50
C LYS A 40 -20.49 -9.74 -17.21
N ILE A 41 -20.41 -10.45 -16.08
CA ILE A 41 -21.03 -9.97 -14.84
C ILE A 41 -20.11 -9.09 -14.03
N GLU A 42 -20.68 -7.99 -13.53
CA GLU A 42 -20.04 -7.08 -12.60
C GLU A 42 -20.14 -7.61 -11.16
N LEU A 43 -19.11 -7.36 -10.37
CA LEU A 43 -19.00 -7.82 -8.98
C LEU A 43 -20.18 -7.34 -8.10
N ASP A 44 -20.77 -6.19 -8.43
CA ASP A 44 -21.91 -5.61 -7.71
C ASP A 44 -23.19 -6.44 -7.87
N PHE A 45 -23.40 -7.07 -9.03
CA PHE A 45 -24.53 -7.96 -9.26
C PHE A 45 -24.42 -9.25 -8.41
N ILE A 46 -23.21 -9.80 -8.31
CA ILE A 46 -22.92 -10.98 -7.47
C ILE A 46 -23.17 -10.66 -5.99
N ASN A 47 -22.72 -9.50 -5.52
CA ASN A 47 -22.94 -9.09 -4.14
C ASN A 47 -24.44 -8.88 -3.84
N LYS A 48 -25.21 -8.29 -4.75
CA LYS A 48 -26.68 -8.17 -4.60
C LYS A 48 -27.38 -9.52 -4.56
N TRP A 49 -26.97 -10.46 -5.40
CA TRP A 49 -27.50 -11.83 -5.40
C TRP A 49 -27.13 -12.59 -4.11
N LEU A 50 -25.90 -12.44 -3.63
CA LEU A 50 -25.48 -13.04 -2.35
C LEU A 50 -26.28 -12.48 -1.17
N VAL A 51 -26.50 -11.17 -1.15
CA VAL A 51 -27.31 -10.50 -0.12
C VAL A 51 -28.76 -10.97 -0.16
N SER A 52 -29.36 -11.14 -1.34
CA SER A 52 -30.73 -11.69 -1.46
C SER A 52 -30.83 -13.14 -1.02
N HIS A 53 -29.72 -13.88 -1.02
CA HIS A 53 -29.62 -15.27 -0.55
C HIS A 53 -29.02 -15.38 0.87
N GLY A 54 -28.95 -14.27 1.62
CA GLY A 54 -28.59 -14.25 3.04
C GLY A 54 -27.10 -14.18 3.36
N PHE A 55 -26.24 -13.96 2.36
CA PHE A 55 -24.79 -13.81 2.52
C PHE A 55 -24.38 -12.34 2.37
N LEU A 56 -23.62 -11.78 3.31
CA LEU A 56 -23.23 -10.37 3.28
C LEU A 56 -22.10 -10.09 2.26
N ASN A 57 -21.29 -11.11 1.95
CA ASN A 57 -20.24 -11.05 0.94
C ASN A 57 -19.83 -12.48 0.51
N ILE A 58 -19.01 -12.58 -0.54
CA ILE A 58 -18.57 -13.86 -1.11
C ILE A 58 -17.72 -14.72 -0.16
N ASN A 59 -17.05 -14.10 0.82
CA ASN A 59 -16.24 -14.83 1.81
C ASN A 59 -17.11 -15.57 2.84
N ASP A 60 -18.32 -15.07 3.14
CA ASP A 60 -19.27 -15.75 4.01
C ASP A 60 -19.82 -17.03 3.37
N TYR A 61 -20.07 -17.01 2.05
CA TYR A 61 -20.49 -18.19 1.29
C TYR A 61 -19.38 -19.27 1.27
N ILE A 62 -18.13 -18.89 0.98
CA ILE A 62 -16.98 -19.82 0.95
C ILE A 62 -16.73 -20.45 2.32
N SER A 63 -16.94 -19.70 3.40
CA SER A 63 -16.83 -20.18 4.79
C SER A 63 -17.92 -21.19 5.15
N SER A 64 -19.12 -21.06 4.55
CA SER A 64 -20.22 -22.01 4.77
C SER A 64 -20.04 -23.33 3.99
N ALA A 65 -19.42 -23.29 2.82
CA ALA A 65 -19.19 -24.45 1.95
C ALA A 65 -18.06 -25.38 2.45
N THR A 66 -17.23 -24.93 3.40
CA THR A 66 -16.03 -25.65 3.87
C THR A 66 -16.24 -26.50 5.14
N SER A 67 -17.50 -26.71 5.55
CA SER A 67 -17.84 -27.55 6.73
C SER A 67 -18.42 -28.91 6.30
N PRO A 68 -17.75 -30.06 6.53
CA PRO A 68 -18.38 -31.36 6.38
C PRO A 68 -19.25 -31.67 7.61
N SER A 69 -20.54 -31.95 7.38
CA SER A 69 -21.50 -32.32 8.41
C SER A 69 -21.27 -33.74 8.95
N SER A 70 -20.99 -33.86 10.26
CA SER A 70 -21.31 -35.05 11.06
C SER A 70 -22.79 -34.96 11.49
N SER A 71 -23.58 -35.97 11.17
CA SER A 71 -25.04 -35.99 11.27
C SER A 71 -25.60 -36.53 12.59
N GLY A 72 -26.82 -36.09 12.92
CA GLY A 72 -27.77 -36.70 13.88
C GLY A 72 -28.46 -35.64 14.74
N ASN A 73 -29.78 -35.52 14.92
CA ASN A 73 -31.03 -36.14 14.43
C ASN A 73 -32.12 -35.06 14.70
N VAL A 74 -33.28 -34.93 14.04
CA VAL A 74 -34.52 -35.72 14.18
C VAL A 74 -35.56 -35.21 13.16
N SER A 75 -36.36 -36.15 12.63
CA SER A 75 -37.29 -36.14 11.46
C SER A 75 -38.67 -35.47 11.62
N PRO A 76 -39.48 -35.35 10.53
CA PRO A 76 -40.94 -35.20 10.58
C PRO A 76 -41.72 -36.52 10.30
N ALA A 77 -42.83 -36.68 11.03
CA ALA A 77 -44.12 -37.35 10.74
C ALA A 77 -44.25 -38.80 10.17
N ASN A 78 -44.92 -39.65 10.98
CA ASN A 78 -45.95 -40.68 10.71
C ASN A 78 -45.88 -41.66 9.50
N GLY A 79 -45.98 -42.97 9.82
CA GLY A 79 -46.92 -43.87 9.13
C GLY A 79 -46.40 -45.19 8.53
N LEU A 80 -46.38 -46.26 9.35
CA LEU A 80 -46.79 -47.65 9.06
C LEU A 80 -46.09 -48.53 7.97
N VAL A 81 -45.48 -49.61 8.49
CA VAL A 81 -45.59 -51.05 8.09
C VAL A 81 -44.50 -51.72 7.21
N ALA A 82 -43.92 -52.77 7.83
CA ALA A 82 -43.40 -54.06 7.35
C ALA A 82 -41.99 -54.21 6.69
N THR A 83 -41.16 -54.94 7.45
CA THR A 83 -40.00 -55.85 7.18
C THR A 83 -40.16 -56.86 6.02
N PRO A 84 -39.16 -57.75 5.70
CA PRO A 84 -37.68 -57.64 5.70
C PRO A 84 -36.97 -58.36 4.50
N SER A 85 -35.63 -58.30 4.47
CA SER A 85 -34.67 -59.44 4.38
C SER A 85 -33.69 -59.58 3.20
N THR A 86 -32.49 -60.08 3.59
CA THR A 86 -31.37 -60.73 2.85
C THR A 86 -30.39 -59.79 2.12
N GLY A 87 -29.09 -59.73 2.44
CA GLY A 87 -28.03 -60.77 2.43
C GLY A 87 -27.15 -60.48 1.20
N THR A 88 -25.82 -60.42 1.15
CA THR A 88 -24.72 -61.15 1.82
C THR A 88 -23.40 -60.52 1.29
N SER A 89 -22.36 -60.39 2.12
CA SER A 89 -20.94 -60.20 1.67
C SER A 89 -20.35 -61.56 1.22
N PRO A 90 -19.11 -61.72 0.65
CA PRO A 90 -17.84 -61.29 1.28
C PRO A 90 -16.62 -60.94 0.37
N ASN A 91 -15.67 -60.22 0.99
CA ASN A 91 -14.19 -60.33 1.01
C ASN A 91 -13.36 -60.73 -0.24
N ASN A 92 -12.31 -59.94 -0.55
CA ASN A 92 -10.88 -60.27 -0.25
C ASN A 92 -9.88 -59.32 -0.95
N THR A 93 -8.85 -58.92 -0.21
CA THR A 93 -7.54 -58.36 -0.63
C THR A 93 -6.44 -59.40 -0.28
N PRO A 94 -5.09 -59.21 -0.45
CA PRO A 94 -4.24 -58.29 -1.23
C PRO A 94 -3.00 -58.99 -1.91
N SER A 95 -2.01 -58.22 -2.42
CA SER A 95 -0.52 -58.45 -2.52
C SER A 95 0.12 -58.27 -3.94
N ILE A 96 1.02 -57.29 -4.21
CA ILE A 96 2.51 -57.08 -4.04
C ILE A 96 3.42 -57.67 -5.16
N LEU A 97 4.27 -56.78 -5.78
CA LEU A 97 5.65 -56.90 -6.38
C LEU A 97 5.74 -56.21 -7.77
N VAL A 98 6.55 -55.17 -8.11
CA VAL A 98 7.99 -54.76 -7.99
C VAL A 98 8.83 -55.01 -9.27
N ASN A 99 9.66 -54.00 -9.63
CA ASN A 99 10.70 -53.84 -10.70
C ASN A 99 10.23 -53.52 -12.13
N GLY A 100 10.83 -52.61 -12.92
CA GLY A 100 11.99 -51.70 -12.87
C GLY A 100 12.31 -51.33 -14.35
N GLY A 101 12.35 -50.06 -14.80
CA GLY A 101 13.55 -49.21 -14.90
C GLY A 101 13.87 -48.80 -16.38
N ASN A 102 14.09 -47.49 -16.59
CA ASN A 102 14.67 -46.75 -17.76
C ASN A 102 13.83 -46.65 -19.06
N ASN A 103 13.70 -45.52 -19.80
CA ASN A 103 14.52 -44.31 -19.95
C ASN A 103 13.70 -43.13 -20.56
N SER A 104 14.14 -41.89 -20.25
CA SER A 104 14.00 -40.60 -20.99
C SER A 104 12.63 -40.04 -21.41
N LEU A 105 12.28 -38.84 -20.90
CA LEU A 105 11.88 -37.67 -21.70
C LEU A 105 11.68 -36.42 -20.82
N SER A 106 12.05 -35.29 -21.41
CA SER A 106 12.11 -33.94 -20.88
C SER A 106 10.79 -33.16 -21.03
N VAL A 107 10.66 -32.11 -20.22
CA VAL A 107 9.79 -30.92 -20.37
C VAL A 107 8.29 -31.13 -20.09
N SER A 108 7.80 -30.53 -18.99
CA SER A 108 6.62 -29.65 -19.00
C SER A 108 6.44 -28.89 -17.68
N GLN A 109 6.54 -27.55 -17.81
CA GLN A 109 5.68 -26.54 -17.22
C GLN A 109 5.20 -26.71 -15.76
N MET A 110 5.83 -25.96 -14.84
CA MET A 110 5.10 -25.34 -13.73
C MET A 110 5.22 -23.81 -13.83
N TYR A 111 4.22 -23.23 -14.49
CA TYR A 111 3.90 -21.81 -14.37
C TYR A 111 3.46 -21.51 -12.93
N ARG A 112 4.32 -20.81 -12.19
CA ARG A 112 3.95 -20.08 -10.98
C ARG A 112 3.14 -18.86 -11.40
N SER A 113 1.83 -18.88 -11.16
CA SER A 113 0.96 -17.72 -11.29
C SER A 113 0.21 -17.45 -9.97
N ASN A 114 0.42 -16.23 -9.49
CA ASN A 114 -0.55 -15.38 -8.79
C ASN A 114 -1.15 -15.87 -7.47
N SER A 115 -0.34 -15.77 -6.41
CA SER A 115 -0.84 -15.50 -5.06
C SER A 115 0.14 -14.61 -4.29
N LYS A 116 0.38 -13.39 -4.81
CA LYS A 116 1.11 -12.32 -4.09
C LYS A 116 0.30 -11.03 -3.94
N ARG A 117 -0.99 -11.03 -4.28
CA ARG A 117 -1.89 -9.89 -4.06
C ARG A 117 -2.82 -10.05 -2.85
N CYS A 118 -2.95 -11.25 -2.26
CA CYS A 118 -3.83 -11.47 -1.10
C CYS A 118 -3.12 -11.43 0.27
N ARG A 119 -1.78 -11.36 0.35
CA ARG A 119 -1.06 -11.32 1.65
C ARG A 119 -0.69 -9.92 2.13
N ARG A 120 -0.99 -8.87 1.38
CA ARG A 120 -0.76 -7.48 1.82
C ARG A 120 -1.96 -6.87 2.56
N HIS A 121 -3.14 -7.50 2.48
CA HIS A 121 -4.33 -7.02 3.19
C HIS A 121 -4.44 -7.57 4.63
N ASP A 122 -3.90 -8.76 4.89
CA ASP A 122 -3.97 -9.38 6.23
C ASP A 122 -2.92 -8.83 7.21
N PHE A 123 -1.81 -8.28 6.72
CA PHE A 123 -0.77 -7.71 7.58
C PHE A 123 -1.16 -6.33 8.14
N ALA A 124 -1.98 -5.56 7.42
CA ALA A 124 -2.43 -4.23 7.86
C ALA A 124 -3.57 -4.28 8.90
N ARG A 125 -4.21 -5.44 9.13
CA ARG A 125 -5.24 -5.63 10.17
C ARG A 125 -4.72 -6.23 11.47
N ALA A 126 -3.46 -6.67 11.53
CA ALA A 126 -2.85 -7.24 12.73
C ALA A 126 -2.31 -6.18 13.72
N LYS A 127 -2.32 -4.88 13.36
CA LYS A 127 -1.77 -3.79 14.19
C LYS A 127 -2.76 -3.12 15.15
N THR A 128 -3.96 -3.68 15.36
CA THR A 128 -4.98 -3.08 16.26
C THR A 128 -5.56 -4.05 17.30
N ARG A 129 -4.77 -5.02 17.79
CA ARG A 129 -5.13 -5.76 19.01
C ARG A 129 -3.98 -5.76 20.01
N SER A 130 -4.01 -4.73 20.85
CA SER A 130 -3.47 -4.72 22.20
C SER A 130 -3.91 -6.00 22.94
N VAL A 131 -2.98 -6.94 23.16
CA VAL A 131 -3.17 -8.08 24.07
C VAL A 131 -2.88 -7.62 25.49
N LEU A 132 -3.86 -6.91 26.04
CA LEU A 132 -4.03 -6.63 27.47
C LEU A 132 -5.53 -6.43 27.67
N ARG A 133 -6.29 -7.52 27.90
CA ARG A 133 -7.49 -7.50 28.76
C ARG A 133 -8.06 -8.89 29.01
N THR A 134 -8.06 -9.21 30.30
CA THR A 134 -9.01 -10.02 31.06
C THR A 134 -10.37 -10.26 30.40
N GLN A 135 -10.78 -11.53 30.36
CA GLN A 135 -12.07 -12.01 29.87
C GLN A 135 -13.13 -11.89 30.97
N GLU A 136 -14.18 -11.10 30.74
CA GLU A 136 -15.50 -11.25 31.37
C GLU A 136 -16.41 -12.08 30.46
N ILE A 137 -17.16 -13.01 31.05
CA ILE A 137 -18.13 -13.90 30.40
C ILE A 137 -19.54 -13.36 30.66
N GLY A 138 -20.33 -13.13 29.60
CA GLY A 138 -21.78 -12.85 29.62
C GLY A 138 -22.60 -14.07 29.18
N LYS A 139 -23.81 -14.21 29.75
CA LYS A 139 -24.64 -15.43 29.87
C LYS A 139 -25.55 -15.71 28.67
N ASP A 140 -25.83 -16.99 28.42
CA ASP A 140 -27.19 -17.56 28.47
C ASP A 140 -27.20 -19.09 28.61
N VAL A 141 -28.24 -19.62 29.28
CA VAL A 141 -28.62 -21.03 29.58
C VAL A 141 -28.20 -21.59 30.98
N PRO A 142 -29.11 -22.32 31.70
CA PRO A 142 -29.22 -22.31 33.17
C PRO A 142 -28.85 -23.62 33.92
N ILE A 143 -28.49 -23.46 35.21
CA ILE A 143 -28.62 -24.38 36.39
C ILE A 143 -27.74 -25.67 36.33
N CYS A 144 -26.87 -26.06 37.29
CA CYS A 144 -26.93 -26.04 38.77
C CYS A 144 -25.55 -26.24 39.45
N SER A 145 -25.44 -25.74 40.69
CA SER A 145 -24.58 -26.14 41.81
C SER A 145 -23.05 -26.28 41.62
N SER A 146 -22.32 -25.20 41.91
CA SER A 146 -21.47 -25.10 43.13
C SER A 146 -20.36 -24.04 42.96
N ARG A 147 -20.71 -22.76 43.11
CA ARG A 147 -19.78 -21.67 43.49
C ARG A 147 -20.60 -20.41 43.84
N ARG A 148 -21.18 -20.41 45.04
CA ARG A 148 -21.69 -19.21 45.73
C ARG A 148 -21.70 -19.45 47.24
N SER A 149 -20.52 -19.44 47.86
CA SER A 149 -20.40 -19.35 49.32
C SER A 149 -19.56 -18.18 49.81
N SER A 150 -18.83 -17.43 48.96
CA SER A 150 -17.86 -16.46 49.47
C SER A 150 -18.37 -15.02 49.77
N LEU A 151 -19.67 -14.72 49.58
CA LEU A 151 -20.23 -13.37 49.85
C LEU A 151 -21.48 -13.36 50.75
N LYS A 152 -21.95 -14.51 51.22
CA LYS A 152 -22.99 -14.59 52.28
C LYS A 152 -22.39 -14.54 53.69
N ASP A 153 -21.10 -14.86 53.84
CA ASP A 153 -20.43 -14.89 55.16
C ASP A 153 -19.91 -13.52 55.62
N MET A 154 -19.76 -12.55 54.72
CA MET A 154 -19.40 -11.16 55.09
C MET A 154 -20.59 -10.31 55.56
N ARG A 155 -21.83 -10.84 55.52
CA ARG A 155 -23.02 -10.13 56.05
C ARG A 155 -23.55 -10.68 57.38
N LYS A 156 -22.78 -11.54 58.06
CA LYS A 156 -23.12 -12.02 59.42
C LYS A 156 -22.48 -11.24 60.57
N PHE A 157 -21.65 -10.23 60.29
CA PHE A 157 -20.93 -9.46 61.31
C PHE A 157 -21.36 -7.99 61.45
N THR A 158 -22.59 -7.64 61.10
CA THR A 158 -23.11 -6.27 61.30
C THR A 158 -24.26 -6.18 62.33
N SER A 159 -24.50 -7.21 63.13
CA SER A 159 -25.41 -7.13 64.27
C SER A 159 -24.98 -8.04 65.41
N LEU A 160 -24.71 -7.46 66.59
CA LEU A 160 -24.44 -8.18 67.83
C LEU A 160 -25.62 -9.10 68.22
N PRO A 161 -25.39 -10.35 68.64
CA PRO A 161 -26.41 -11.19 69.30
C PRO A 161 -26.53 -10.87 70.80
N PRO A 162 -27.67 -11.20 71.45
CA PRO A 162 -28.14 -10.50 72.66
C PRO A 162 -27.74 -11.13 74.01
N SER A 163 -26.74 -12.02 74.10
CA SER A 163 -26.38 -12.63 75.41
C SER A 163 -24.90 -13.01 75.61
N PRO A 164 -24.36 -12.93 76.85
CA PRO A 164 -22.92 -13.07 77.13
C PRO A 164 -22.36 -14.50 77.00
N ILE A 165 -23.21 -15.53 77.10
CA ILE A 165 -22.79 -16.94 77.11
C ILE A 165 -22.32 -17.41 75.71
N SER A 166 -22.87 -16.81 74.65
CA SER A 166 -22.51 -17.11 73.26
C SER A 166 -21.13 -16.61 72.86
N MET A 167 -20.55 -15.65 73.60
CA MET A 167 -19.19 -15.14 73.36
C MET A 167 -18.09 -16.09 73.88
N LEU A 168 -18.33 -16.78 75.00
CA LEU A 168 -17.36 -17.71 75.59
C LEU A 168 -17.16 -18.97 74.75
N SER A 169 -18.23 -19.48 74.13
CA SER A 169 -18.15 -20.64 73.23
C SER A 169 -17.34 -20.35 71.94
N LEU A 170 -17.37 -19.12 71.44
CA LEU A 170 -16.59 -18.70 70.26
C LEU A 170 -15.12 -18.41 70.60
N LEU A 171 -14.80 -18.05 71.84
CA LEU A 171 -13.42 -17.86 72.29
C LEU A 171 -12.68 -19.18 72.53
N ILE A 172 -13.39 -20.24 72.89
CA ILE A 172 -12.78 -21.54 73.22
C ILE A 172 -12.46 -22.37 71.96
N ASP A 173 -13.21 -22.22 70.86
CA ASP A 173 -12.95 -22.99 69.63
C ASP A 173 -11.93 -22.31 68.69
N SER A 174 -11.16 -21.36 69.24
CA SER A 174 -10.02 -20.78 68.55
C SER A 174 -8.89 -21.81 68.46
N LYS A 175 -8.81 -22.55 67.34
CA LYS A 175 -7.55 -23.16 66.90
C LYS A 175 -6.59 -22.07 66.44
N VAL A 176 -6.19 -21.22 67.39
CA VAL A 176 -5.04 -20.32 67.28
C VAL A 176 -3.81 -21.21 67.29
N ARG A 177 -3.28 -21.54 66.12
CA ARG A 177 -1.83 -21.73 66.01
C ARG A 177 -1.23 -20.34 66.09
N LEU A 178 -0.45 -20.08 67.14
CA LEU A 178 0.32 -18.85 67.29
C LEU A 178 1.10 -18.57 65.98
N PRO A 179 1.16 -17.32 65.51
CA PRO A 179 1.96 -16.98 64.34
C PRO A 179 3.43 -17.18 64.70
N ARG A 180 4.05 -18.24 64.15
CA ARG A 180 5.50 -18.22 63.94
C ARG A 180 5.76 -17.13 62.91
N TRP A 181 6.72 -16.26 63.21
CA TRP A 181 7.22 -15.20 62.34
C TRP A 181 7.24 -15.66 60.87
N PRO A 182 6.68 -14.91 59.91
CA PRO A 182 6.63 -15.38 58.53
C PRO A 182 8.05 -15.39 57.97
N VAL A 183 8.62 -16.59 57.86
CA VAL A 183 9.76 -16.83 56.97
C VAL A 183 9.28 -16.45 55.56
N PRO A 184 10.02 -15.64 54.78
CA PRO A 184 9.60 -15.28 53.43
C PRO A 184 9.31 -16.56 52.63
N ALA A 185 8.23 -16.55 51.83
CA ALA A 185 7.73 -17.68 51.03
C ALA A 185 8.74 -18.22 49.97
N HIS A 186 9.98 -17.74 50.01
CA HIS A 186 11.11 -18.12 49.15
C HIS A 186 12.29 -18.75 49.92
N SER A 187 12.18 -18.96 51.24
CA SER A 187 13.26 -19.61 52.00
C SER A 187 13.25 -21.13 51.80
N ALA A 188 14.42 -21.74 51.68
CA ALA A 188 14.60 -23.19 51.64
C ALA A 188 13.90 -23.89 52.82
N ASP A 189 13.89 -23.27 54.01
CA ASP A 189 13.21 -23.78 55.20
C ASP A 189 11.68 -23.79 55.07
N ALA A 190 11.11 -22.78 54.41
CA ALA A 190 9.68 -22.75 54.12
C ALA A 190 9.30 -23.82 53.09
N LYS A 191 10.16 -24.07 52.09
CA LYS A 191 10.00 -25.16 51.11
C LYS A 191 10.15 -26.54 51.78
N ARG A 192 11.08 -26.70 52.74
CA ARG A 192 11.24 -27.92 53.56
C ARG A 192 10.00 -28.19 54.43
N ASP A 193 9.43 -27.16 55.05
CA ASP A 193 8.18 -27.27 55.81
C ASP A 193 6.96 -27.56 54.91
N LEU A 194 6.94 -27.03 53.69
CA LEU A 194 5.92 -27.35 52.69
C LEU A 194 6.00 -28.81 52.23
N ARG A 195 7.21 -29.31 51.95
CA ARG A 195 7.48 -30.73 51.65
C ARG A 195 6.98 -31.64 52.78
N ARG A 196 7.21 -31.25 54.04
CA ARG A 196 6.75 -31.99 55.22
C ARG A 196 5.23 -31.99 55.41
N THR A 197 4.52 -31.00 54.89
CA THR A 197 3.07 -30.82 55.13
C THR A 197 2.18 -31.27 53.95
N GLN A 198 2.66 -31.15 52.71
CA GLN A 198 1.91 -31.49 51.49
C GLN A 198 2.32 -32.84 50.89
N GLY A 199 3.40 -33.45 51.37
CA GLY A 199 3.93 -34.70 50.82
C GLY A 199 4.84 -34.50 49.60
N GLU A 200 5.66 -35.49 49.31
CA GLU A 200 6.76 -35.38 48.34
C GLU A 200 6.29 -35.22 46.89
N ARG A 201 5.18 -35.87 46.52
CA ARG A 201 4.60 -35.81 45.18
C ARG A 201 4.03 -34.42 44.84
N ASP A 202 3.32 -33.81 45.79
CA ASP A 202 2.72 -32.49 45.58
C ASP A 202 3.78 -31.39 45.60
N PHE A 203 4.84 -31.56 46.41
CA PHE A 203 6.02 -30.70 46.37
C PHE A 203 6.75 -30.80 45.03
N PHE A 204 6.97 -32.00 44.49
CA PHE A 204 7.59 -32.20 43.17
C PHE A 204 6.82 -31.48 42.06
N LEU A 205 5.50 -31.64 42.01
CA LEU A 205 4.66 -30.94 41.02
C LEU A 205 4.70 -29.41 41.19
N THR A 206 4.82 -28.93 42.42
CA THR A 206 4.97 -27.50 42.71
C THR A 206 6.32 -26.98 42.25
N ALA A 207 7.41 -27.73 42.46
CA ALA A 207 8.75 -27.39 42.00
C ALA A 207 8.85 -27.37 40.46
N VAL A 208 8.21 -28.32 39.78
CA VAL A 208 8.12 -28.34 38.30
C VAL A 208 7.32 -27.14 37.79
N ARG A 209 6.22 -26.77 38.46
CA ARG A 209 5.44 -25.59 38.09
C ARG A 209 6.23 -24.29 38.25
N ASP A 210 7.03 -24.17 39.31
CA ASP A 210 7.82 -22.97 39.59
C ASP A 210 8.86 -22.72 38.48
N ILE A 211 9.60 -23.76 38.06
CA ILE A 211 10.59 -23.65 36.97
C ILE A 211 9.93 -23.44 35.60
N ALA A 212 8.76 -24.02 35.35
CA ALA A 212 8.08 -23.92 34.05
C ALA A 212 7.51 -22.52 33.76
N THR A 213 7.34 -21.69 34.80
CA THR A 213 6.82 -20.32 34.65
C THR A 213 7.88 -19.26 34.43
N ASP A 214 9.15 -19.58 34.73
CA ASP A 214 10.24 -18.62 34.62
C ASP A 214 10.89 -18.68 33.24
N LEU A 215 11.16 -17.51 32.67
CA LEU A 215 11.76 -17.36 31.33
C LEU A 215 13.08 -16.60 31.37
N ASP A 216 13.50 -16.11 32.54
CA ASP A 216 14.80 -15.48 32.73
C ASP A 216 15.81 -16.54 33.19
N LEU A 217 16.89 -16.77 32.43
CA LEU A 217 17.87 -17.81 32.75
C LEU A 217 18.52 -17.61 34.13
N LYS A 218 18.74 -16.36 34.58
CA LYS A 218 19.39 -16.07 35.87
C LYS A 218 18.47 -16.42 37.04
N SER A 219 17.21 -15.97 36.99
CA SER A 219 16.17 -16.33 37.97
C SER A 219 15.85 -17.83 37.95
N LEU A 220 15.73 -18.42 36.75
CA LEU A 220 15.44 -19.84 36.56
C LEU A 220 16.56 -20.71 37.15
N SER A 221 17.82 -20.39 36.90
CA SER A 221 18.98 -21.11 37.44
C SER A 221 18.96 -21.13 38.98
N HIS A 222 18.65 -20.00 39.61
CA HIS A 222 18.53 -19.91 41.07
C HIS A 222 17.39 -20.80 41.62
N LYS A 223 16.22 -20.77 40.97
CA LYS A 223 15.06 -21.59 41.38
C LYS A 223 15.33 -23.08 41.21
N ILE A 224 16.01 -23.48 40.14
CA ILE A 224 16.39 -24.88 39.89
C ILE A 224 17.27 -25.38 41.03
N VAL A 225 18.33 -24.64 41.37
CA VAL A 225 19.25 -25.01 42.44
C VAL A 225 18.51 -25.08 43.79
N ASP A 226 17.69 -24.08 44.13
CA ASP A 226 16.89 -24.07 45.37
C ASP A 226 15.91 -25.26 45.47
N ASN A 227 15.32 -25.65 44.35
CA ASN A 227 14.37 -26.75 44.33
C ASN A 227 15.09 -28.10 44.42
N LEU A 228 16.24 -28.24 43.78
CA LEU A 228 17.10 -29.42 43.86
C LEU A 228 17.61 -29.66 45.29
N THR A 229 18.07 -28.60 45.97
CA THR A 229 18.59 -28.71 47.34
C THR A 229 17.54 -29.22 48.33
N VAL A 230 16.30 -28.75 48.17
CA VAL A 230 15.17 -29.18 49.02
C VAL A 230 14.60 -30.53 48.61
N LEU A 231 14.60 -30.87 47.31
CA LEU A 231 14.07 -32.14 46.81
C LEU A 231 14.94 -33.33 47.24
N LEU A 232 16.26 -33.18 47.14
CA LEU A 232 17.22 -34.24 47.43
C LEU A 232 17.79 -34.18 48.86
N ASP A 233 17.37 -33.20 49.66
CA ASP A 233 17.77 -33.03 51.08
C ASP A 233 19.31 -32.97 51.23
N CYS A 234 19.91 -32.05 50.48
CA CYS A 234 21.34 -31.83 50.42
C CYS A 234 21.69 -30.39 50.83
N ASP A 235 22.96 -30.17 51.14
CA ASP A 235 23.44 -28.92 51.69
C ASP A 235 23.62 -27.84 50.63
N ALA A 236 24.24 -28.17 49.49
CA ALA A 236 24.54 -27.23 48.41
C ALA A 236 24.28 -27.83 47.01
N GLY A 237 24.03 -26.95 46.04
CA GLY A 237 23.87 -27.32 44.64
C GLY A 237 24.38 -26.23 43.70
N SER A 238 24.79 -26.65 42.50
CA SER A 238 25.32 -25.78 41.46
C SER A 238 24.82 -26.22 40.07
N LEU A 239 24.68 -25.25 39.16
CA LEU A 239 24.24 -25.46 37.79
C LEU A 239 25.21 -24.73 36.84
N PHE A 240 25.69 -25.46 35.83
CA PHE A 240 26.60 -24.96 34.81
C PHE A 240 25.94 -25.07 33.45
N LEU A 241 25.75 -23.95 32.75
CA LEU A 241 25.20 -23.92 31.40
C LEU A 241 26.32 -24.17 30.38
N VAL A 242 25.99 -24.85 29.28
CA VAL A 242 26.94 -25.03 28.17
C VAL A 242 26.92 -23.78 27.30
N ASP A 243 28.07 -23.13 27.16
CA ASP A 243 28.28 -22.00 26.25
C ASP A 243 29.15 -22.41 25.05
N GLY A 244 28.77 -21.94 23.86
CA GLY A 244 29.43 -22.21 22.59
C GLY A 244 28.65 -23.10 21.59
N PRO A 245 29.10 -23.16 20.33
CA PRO A 245 28.33 -23.73 19.22
C PRO A 245 28.07 -25.25 19.36
N PRO A 246 26.93 -25.73 18.84
CA PRO A 246 26.60 -27.14 18.83
C PRO A 246 27.49 -27.93 17.85
N ARG A 247 28.42 -28.73 18.41
CA ARG A 247 29.26 -29.78 17.80
C ARG A 247 30.51 -29.28 17.05
N GLY A 248 31.66 -29.88 17.38
CA GLY A 248 32.87 -29.88 16.54
C GLY A 248 33.91 -28.77 16.73
N SER A 249 33.67 -27.76 17.57
CA SER A 249 34.66 -26.70 17.82
C SER A 249 35.25 -26.77 19.23
N MET A 250 36.58 -26.64 19.33
CA MET A 250 37.42 -26.78 20.54
C MET A 250 37.18 -25.69 21.62
N ARG A 251 36.05 -24.96 21.54
CA ARG A 251 35.74 -23.77 22.37
C ARG A 251 34.49 -23.91 23.26
N ARG A 252 33.89 -25.09 23.38
CA ARG A 252 32.80 -25.31 24.35
C ARG A 252 33.31 -25.11 25.77
N ARG A 253 32.55 -24.38 26.57
CA ARG A 253 32.87 -24.11 27.98
C ARG A 253 31.62 -24.26 28.83
N LEU A 254 31.81 -24.64 30.08
CA LEU A 254 30.77 -24.63 31.08
C LEU A 254 30.83 -23.29 31.79
N VAL A 255 29.72 -22.57 31.80
CA VAL A 255 29.61 -21.24 32.41
C VAL A 255 28.56 -21.31 33.51
N SER A 256 28.96 -20.95 34.73
CA SER A 256 28.01 -20.75 35.81
C SER A 256 27.77 -19.27 36.03
N LYS A 257 26.49 -18.86 35.89
CA LYS A 257 26.00 -17.52 36.23
C LYS A 257 25.46 -17.42 37.67
N VAL A 258 25.28 -18.57 38.33
CA VAL A 258 24.78 -18.71 39.71
C VAL A 258 25.66 -19.73 40.41
N PHE A 259 26.67 -19.25 41.14
CA PHE A 259 27.59 -20.10 41.90
C PHE A 259 27.15 -20.19 43.38
N ASP A 260 27.06 -21.43 43.88
CA ASP A 260 26.79 -21.89 45.27
C ASP A 260 25.64 -21.22 46.05
N VAL A 261 24.46 -21.87 46.06
CA VAL A 261 23.39 -21.57 47.02
C VAL A 261 23.45 -22.58 48.17
N HIS A 262 24.07 -22.17 49.28
CA HIS A 262 24.13 -22.96 50.52
C HIS A 262 22.78 -22.94 51.25
N SER A 263 22.41 -24.06 51.88
CA SER A 263 21.23 -24.20 52.74
C SER A 263 21.31 -23.34 54.01
N GLY A 264 21.03 -22.03 53.90
CA GLY A 264 20.69 -21.19 55.05
C GLY A 264 21.49 -19.89 55.24
N ALA A 265 22.50 -19.59 54.41
CA ALA A 265 23.25 -18.33 54.51
C ALA A 265 22.87 -17.36 53.38
N ARG A 266 22.19 -16.25 53.72
CA ARG A 266 22.11 -15.06 52.85
C ARG A 266 23.49 -14.39 52.80
N GLY A 267 24.37 -14.86 51.91
CA GLY A 267 25.68 -14.26 51.71
C GLY A 267 26.12 -14.41 50.26
N ARG A 268 25.93 -13.36 49.46
CA ARG A 268 26.60 -13.21 48.15
C ARG A 268 28.08 -12.94 48.46
N PHE A 269 29.01 -13.86 48.19
CA PHE A 269 30.44 -13.60 48.36
C PHE A 269 31.18 -13.57 47.03
N LEU A 270 32.04 -12.55 46.92
CA LEU A 270 32.91 -12.19 45.81
C LEU A 270 34.23 -12.95 45.99
N LEU A 271 34.82 -13.47 44.90
CA LEU A 271 36.22 -13.88 44.90
C LEU A 271 37.12 -12.69 45.34
N PRO A 272 38.25 -12.92 46.04
CA PRO A 272 39.07 -11.84 46.61
C PRO A 272 39.74 -10.95 45.55
N ASP A 273 39.57 -9.63 45.72
CA ASP A 273 40.17 -8.52 44.98
C ASP A 273 41.72 -8.51 45.05
N ASN A 274 42.42 -9.29 44.23
CA ASN A 274 43.88 -9.19 44.08
C ASN A 274 44.33 -9.13 42.61
N VAL A 275 43.72 -8.25 41.81
CA VAL A 275 44.34 -7.72 40.59
C VAL A 275 44.61 -6.22 40.80
N PRO A 276 45.85 -5.72 40.59
CA PRO A 276 46.20 -4.34 40.92
C PRO A 276 45.34 -3.33 40.15
N ARG A 277 44.71 -2.42 40.90
CA ARG A 277 44.05 -1.22 40.38
C ARG A 277 45.11 -0.28 39.79
N ASP A 278 45.42 -0.43 38.51
CA ASP A 278 46.09 0.60 37.68
C ASP A 278 45.89 0.34 36.17
N ALA A 279 44.64 0.08 35.77
CA ALA A 279 44.22 0.17 34.37
C ALA A 279 42.83 0.82 34.32
N GLY A 280 42.74 1.98 33.66
CA GLY A 280 41.59 2.88 33.71
C GLY A 280 40.30 2.32 33.11
N ASP A 281 39.18 2.71 33.70
CA ASP A 281 37.82 2.90 33.18
C ASP A 281 37.43 2.23 31.84
N SER A 282 37.69 0.93 31.70
CA SER A 282 37.16 0.08 30.64
C SER A 282 37.05 -1.37 31.12
N ALA A 283 36.20 -1.59 32.12
CA ALA A 283 35.62 -2.89 32.41
C ALA A 283 34.18 -2.64 32.87
N ALA A 284 33.27 -2.59 31.89
CA ALA A 284 31.86 -2.81 32.17
C ALA A 284 31.76 -4.11 32.97
N ALA A 285 31.20 -4.01 34.18
CA ALA A 285 30.91 -5.09 35.12
C ALA A 285 31.07 -6.48 34.50
N ALA A 286 32.26 -7.09 34.64
CA ALA A 286 32.42 -8.49 34.37
C ALA A 286 31.47 -9.20 35.33
N ASP A 287 30.38 -9.76 34.81
CA ASP A 287 29.56 -10.71 35.54
C ASP A 287 30.56 -11.78 36.03
N ASN A 288 30.63 -12.00 37.34
CA ASN A 288 31.53 -12.96 37.98
C ASN A 288 31.10 -14.39 37.57
N GLU A 289 31.42 -14.78 36.34
CA GLU A 289 31.09 -16.08 35.77
C GLU A 289 32.25 -17.05 35.99
N VAL A 290 31.96 -18.20 36.60
CA VAL A 290 32.93 -19.29 36.71
C VAL A 290 32.91 -20.07 35.40
N GLN A 291 34.06 -20.12 34.73
CA GLN A 291 34.23 -20.83 33.46
C GLN A 291 35.08 -22.08 33.64
N ILE A 292 34.55 -23.23 33.26
CA ILE A 292 35.25 -24.51 33.31
C ILE A 292 35.47 -25.04 31.88
N PRO A 293 36.71 -25.42 31.50
CA PRO A 293 36.99 -26.02 30.21
C PRO A 293 36.27 -27.36 30.02
N TRP A 294 35.90 -27.65 28.77
CA TRP A 294 35.26 -28.92 28.42
C TRP A 294 36.17 -30.12 28.72
N GLY A 295 35.64 -31.16 29.37
CA GLY A 295 36.37 -32.40 29.68
C GLY A 295 37.30 -32.36 30.91
N VAL A 296 37.40 -31.23 31.62
CA VAL A 296 38.23 -31.08 32.82
C VAL A 296 37.40 -31.22 34.10
N GLY A 297 37.90 -31.99 35.08
CA GLY A 297 37.23 -32.25 36.35
C GLY A 297 35.97 -33.12 36.24
N ILE A 298 35.26 -33.31 37.35
CA ILE A 298 34.00 -34.10 37.38
C ILE A 298 32.93 -33.48 36.46
N LEU A 299 32.76 -32.16 36.52
CA LEU A 299 31.79 -31.42 35.70
C LEU A 299 32.08 -31.55 34.19
N GLY A 300 33.35 -31.40 33.80
CA GLY A 300 33.76 -31.56 32.41
C GLY A 300 33.67 -33.01 31.93
N HIS A 301 33.94 -33.99 32.80
CA HIS A 301 33.76 -35.41 32.50
C HIS A 301 32.28 -35.71 32.19
N VAL A 302 31.36 -35.32 33.08
CA VAL A 302 29.91 -35.51 32.90
C VAL A 302 29.39 -34.78 31.65
N ALA A 303 29.89 -33.57 31.36
CA ALA A 303 29.56 -32.87 30.12
C ALA A 303 30.03 -33.61 28.86
N SER A 304 31.18 -34.30 28.94
CA SER A 304 31.79 -35.00 27.79
C SER A 304 31.23 -36.41 27.55
N THR A 305 30.95 -37.16 28.62
CA THR A 305 30.47 -38.55 28.54
C THR A 305 28.95 -38.64 28.55
N GLY A 306 28.28 -37.68 29.19
CA GLY A 306 26.84 -37.75 29.44
C GLY A 306 26.45 -38.81 30.47
N GLU A 307 27.41 -39.35 31.21
CA GLU A 307 27.20 -40.35 32.26
C GLU A 307 27.05 -39.70 33.63
N THR A 308 26.20 -40.27 34.48
CA THR A 308 25.96 -39.80 35.85
C THR A 308 27.08 -40.23 36.79
N VAL A 309 27.58 -39.32 37.63
CA VAL A 309 28.63 -39.61 38.61
C VAL A 309 28.06 -39.44 40.02
N ASN A 310 28.07 -40.52 40.80
CA ASN A 310 27.69 -40.55 42.21
C ASN A 310 28.91 -41.00 43.04
N LEU A 311 29.37 -40.15 43.95
CA LEU A 311 30.54 -40.38 44.78
C LEU A 311 30.14 -40.36 46.25
N ASP A 312 30.36 -41.49 46.93
CA ASP A 312 30.15 -41.60 48.37
C ASP A 312 31.19 -40.79 49.17
N VAL A 313 32.42 -40.74 48.65
CA VAL A 313 33.54 -39.96 49.19
C VAL A 313 34.20 -39.19 48.03
N ALA A 314 33.92 -37.89 47.92
CA ALA A 314 34.36 -37.08 46.78
C ALA A 314 35.89 -36.97 46.66
N CYS A 315 36.61 -36.92 47.80
CA CYS A 315 38.06 -36.77 47.85
C CYS A 315 38.86 -38.02 47.43
N GLU A 316 38.20 -39.17 47.26
CA GLU A 316 38.84 -40.39 46.75
C GLU A 316 38.88 -40.44 45.21
N ASP A 317 38.10 -39.62 44.51
CA ASP A 317 38.09 -39.60 43.05
C ASP A 317 39.23 -38.72 42.49
N PRO A 318 40.08 -39.24 41.59
CA PRO A 318 41.22 -38.50 41.03
C PRO A 318 40.81 -37.30 40.14
N ARG A 319 39.54 -37.19 39.75
CA ARG A 319 38.99 -36.08 38.95
C ARG A 319 38.43 -34.95 39.81
N PHE A 320 38.34 -35.14 41.12
CA PHE A 320 37.89 -34.12 42.06
C PHE A 320 38.99 -33.08 42.28
N ASP A 321 38.63 -31.80 42.20
CA ASP A 321 39.54 -30.68 42.46
C ASP A 321 39.18 -30.05 43.81
N ASP A 322 40.10 -30.12 44.78
CA ASP A 322 39.91 -29.61 46.13
C ASP A 322 40.26 -28.11 46.26
N GLU A 323 40.70 -27.45 45.18
CA GLU A 323 41.06 -26.04 45.19
C GLU A 323 39.87 -25.13 45.55
N VAL A 324 38.71 -25.41 44.98
CA VAL A 324 37.47 -24.65 45.25
C VAL A 324 37.03 -24.84 46.72
N ASP A 325 37.09 -26.07 47.24
CA ASP A 325 36.74 -26.40 48.63
C ASP A 325 37.66 -25.70 49.64
N ARG A 326 38.98 -25.65 49.36
CA ARG A 326 39.96 -24.94 50.20
C ARG A 326 39.73 -23.44 50.22
N ILE A 327 39.37 -22.84 49.09
CA ILE A 327 39.08 -21.40 48.98
C ILE A 327 37.77 -21.06 49.72
N MET A 328 36.76 -21.92 49.61
CA MET A 328 35.43 -21.71 50.19
C MET A 328 35.35 -22.11 51.67
N GLY A 329 36.33 -22.84 52.20
CA GLY A 329 36.28 -23.42 53.54
C GLY A 329 35.16 -24.46 53.68
N TYR A 330 34.76 -25.06 52.56
CA TYR A 330 33.70 -26.06 52.45
C TYR A 330 34.34 -27.45 52.30
N TYR A 331 33.73 -28.48 52.87
CA TYR A 331 34.20 -29.86 52.73
C TYR A 331 33.14 -30.70 52.04
N THR A 332 33.41 -31.10 50.79
CA THR A 332 32.52 -31.98 50.03
C THR A 332 32.77 -33.44 50.42
N SER A 333 31.85 -34.03 51.19
CA SER A 333 31.87 -35.45 51.56
C SER A 333 31.25 -36.33 50.49
N SER A 334 30.01 -36.07 50.08
CA SER A 334 29.29 -36.83 49.05
C SER A 334 28.89 -35.93 47.88
N LEU A 335 28.95 -36.45 46.64
CA LEU A 335 28.73 -35.65 45.43
C LEU A 335 27.90 -36.43 44.40
N LEU A 336 26.85 -35.80 43.89
CA LEU A 336 26.04 -36.32 42.79
C LEU A 336 26.01 -35.32 41.64
N CYS A 337 26.48 -35.74 40.47
CA CYS A 337 26.58 -34.91 39.27
C CYS A 337 25.89 -35.59 38.08
N MET A 338 24.99 -34.87 37.41
CA MET A 338 24.22 -35.38 36.27
C MET A 338 24.12 -34.34 35.14
N PRO A 339 24.11 -34.80 33.87
CA PRO A 339 23.92 -33.92 32.73
C PRO A 339 22.44 -33.56 32.58
N VAL A 340 22.17 -32.30 32.23
CA VAL A 340 20.85 -31.83 31.83
C VAL A 340 20.76 -31.90 30.32
N LYS A 341 19.81 -32.70 29.84
CA LYS A 341 19.60 -32.91 28.41
C LYS A 341 18.35 -32.19 27.92
N ASN A 342 18.39 -31.74 26.67
CA ASN A 342 17.21 -31.23 25.98
C ASN A 342 16.36 -32.39 25.41
N SER A 343 15.24 -32.07 24.76
CA SER A 343 14.37 -33.05 24.08
C SER A 343 15.05 -33.81 22.92
N TYR A 344 16.23 -33.37 22.49
CA TYR A 344 17.03 -33.96 21.43
C TYR A 344 18.22 -34.77 21.97
N GLU A 345 18.29 -35.00 23.28
CA GLU A 345 19.40 -35.67 23.98
C GLU A 345 20.74 -34.92 23.94
N ASP A 346 20.77 -33.65 23.51
CA ASP A 346 21.98 -32.83 23.61
C ASP A 346 22.12 -32.27 25.04
N ILE A 347 23.36 -32.28 25.55
CA ILE A 347 23.71 -31.75 26.88
C ILE A 347 23.73 -30.22 26.82
N ILE A 348 22.84 -29.59 27.58
CA ILE A 348 22.66 -28.12 27.63
C ILE A 348 23.14 -27.51 28.94
N ALA A 349 23.20 -28.30 30.01
CA ALA A 349 23.73 -27.90 31.30
C ALA A 349 24.25 -29.12 32.07
N VAL A 350 25.00 -28.89 33.15
CA VAL A 350 25.42 -29.91 34.11
C VAL A 350 24.99 -29.45 35.50
N ALA A 351 24.29 -30.31 36.23
CA ALA A 351 23.83 -30.05 37.58
C ALA A 351 24.65 -30.90 38.58
N GLN A 352 25.19 -30.24 39.60
CA GLN A 352 25.97 -30.87 40.66
C GLN A 352 25.33 -30.56 42.01
N ILE A 353 25.33 -31.56 42.88
CA ILE A 353 24.75 -31.49 44.22
C ILE A 353 25.75 -32.09 45.21
N ASN A 354 25.93 -31.40 46.34
CA ASN A 354 26.94 -31.73 47.34
C ASN A 354 26.28 -32.01 48.70
N ASN A 355 26.86 -32.98 49.43
CA ASN A 355 26.58 -33.32 50.82
C ASN A 355 25.11 -33.62 51.13
N LYS A 356 24.73 -34.89 51.05
CA LYS A 356 23.44 -35.38 51.53
C LYS A 356 23.31 -35.17 53.05
N ASN A 357 22.10 -34.87 53.51
CA ASN A 357 21.81 -34.71 54.94
C ASN A 357 22.22 -35.98 55.74
N PRO A 358 23.13 -35.86 56.73
CA PRO A 358 23.66 -37.01 57.47
C PRO A 358 22.62 -37.71 58.35
N ASP A 359 21.50 -37.07 58.66
CA ASP A 359 20.41 -37.66 59.46
C ASP A 359 19.59 -38.71 58.67
N LYS A 360 19.82 -38.84 57.35
CA LYS A 360 19.15 -39.79 56.46
C LYS A 360 20.17 -40.52 55.60
N ASP A 361 19.92 -41.81 55.35
CA ASP A 361 20.65 -42.63 54.38
C ASP A 361 22.20 -42.58 54.56
N ASP A 362 22.66 -42.47 55.81
CA ASP A 362 24.08 -42.37 56.21
C ASP A 362 24.88 -41.25 55.52
N GLY A 363 24.21 -40.23 54.96
CA GLY A 363 24.87 -39.13 54.24
C GLY A 363 25.29 -39.45 52.80
N HIS A 364 24.75 -40.55 52.22
CA HIS A 364 25.03 -40.99 50.85
C HIS A 364 23.81 -40.85 49.93
N PHE A 365 24.04 -40.65 48.63
CA PHE A 365 22.96 -40.56 47.64
C PHE A 365 22.51 -41.95 47.19
N THR A 366 21.22 -42.24 47.35
CA THR A 366 20.65 -43.56 47.02
C THR A 366 20.27 -43.68 45.54
N SER A 367 20.07 -44.91 45.04
CA SER A 367 19.52 -45.13 43.68
C SER A 367 18.09 -44.58 43.49
N MET A 368 17.38 -44.25 44.58
CA MET A 368 16.10 -43.55 44.52
C MET A 368 16.30 -42.05 44.30
N ASP A 369 17.31 -41.45 44.93
CA ASP A 369 17.72 -40.06 44.71
C ASP A 369 18.19 -39.84 43.27
N GLU A 370 18.95 -40.78 42.71
CA GLU A 370 19.37 -40.74 41.30
C GLU A 370 18.17 -40.67 40.34
N LYS A 371 17.17 -41.54 40.54
CA LYS A 371 15.95 -41.56 39.71
C LYS A 371 15.12 -40.29 39.89
N LEU A 372 15.04 -39.76 41.10
CA LEU A 372 14.32 -38.52 41.38
C LEU A 372 15.02 -37.31 40.74
N PHE A 373 16.36 -37.28 40.80
CA PHE A 373 17.17 -36.26 40.19
C PHE A 373 17.04 -36.30 38.66
N GLU A 374 17.18 -37.49 38.05
CA GLU A 374 17.00 -37.70 36.62
C GLU A 374 15.62 -37.22 36.15
N THR A 375 14.55 -37.59 36.86
CA THR A 375 13.17 -37.20 36.51
C THR A 375 12.99 -35.68 36.59
N TYR A 376 13.58 -35.01 37.58
CA TYR A 376 13.50 -33.56 37.70
C TYR A 376 14.31 -32.85 36.60
N LEU A 377 15.51 -33.35 36.29
CA LEU A 377 16.38 -32.76 35.28
C LEU A 377 15.78 -32.78 33.86
N GLN A 378 14.90 -33.74 33.54
CA GLN A 378 14.14 -33.72 32.28
C GLN A 378 13.28 -32.44 32.16
N PHE A 379 12.59 -32.04 33.23
CA PHE A 379 11.78 -30.81 33.24
C PHE A 379 12.64 -29.56 33.24
N VAL A 380 13.78 -29.60 33.95
CA VAL A 380 14.78 -28.51 33.93
C VAL A 380 15.33 -28.29 32.53
N GLY A 381 15.63 -29.36 31.80
CA GLY A 381 16.15 -29.26 30.44
C GLY A 381 15.17 -28.59 29.48
N ILE A 382 13.87 -28.88 29.61
CA ILE A 382 12.81 -28.21 28.85
C ILE A 382 12.72 -26.73 29.24
N ALA A 383 12.75 -26.41 30.53
CA ALA A 383 12.64 -25.03 31.02
C ALA A 383 13.81 -24.15 30.57
N ILE A 384 15.05 -24.65 30.68
CA ILE A 384 16.26 -23.93 30.24
C ILE A 384 16.23 -23.73 28.72
N THR A 385 15.85 -24.76 27.95
CA THR A 385 15.74 -24.65 26.49
C THR A 385 14.74 -23.56 26.10
N ASN A 386 13.57 -23.52 26.75
CA ASN A 386 12.56 -22.50 26.49
C ASN A 386 13.04 -21.09 26.85
N ALA A 387 13.72 -20.93 27.99
CA ALA A 387 14.28 -19.65 28.41
C ALA A 387 15.36 -19.15 27.43
N GLN A 388 16.26 -20.04 26.99
CA GLN A 388 17.29 -19.73 25.99
C GLN A 388 16.66 -19.29 24.65
N ILE A 389 15.66 -20.04 24.14
CA ILE A 389 14.95 -19.70 22.91
C ILE A 389 14.29 -18.32 23.01
N VAL A 390 13.69 -17.99 24.16
CA VAL A 390 13.04 -16.68 24.37
C VAL A 390 14.08 -15.55 24.43
N GLU A 391 15.23 -15.77 25.07
CA GLU A 391 16.32 -14.80 25.10
C GLU A 391 16.89 -14.54 23.70
N ASP A 392 17.20 -15.61 22.95
CA ASP A 392 17.70 -15.53 21.57
C ASP A 392 16.68 -14.82 20.67
N SER A 393 15.40 -15.19 20.77
CA SER A 393 14.31 -14.56 20.00
C SER A 393 14.12 -13.08 20.35
N ARG A 394 14.28 -12.69 21.61
CA ARG A 394 14.24 -11.28 22.02
C ARG A 394 15.41 -10.50 21.44
N ALA A 395 16.62 -11.06 21.50
CA ALA A 395 17.78 -10.45 20.89
C ALA A 395 17.60 -10.23 19.38
N GLU A 396 17.06 -11.22 18.66
CA GLU A 396 16.69 -11.09 17.24
C GLU A 396 15.58 -10.07 16.99
N TYR A 397 14.57 -10.01 17.86
CA TYR A 397 13.49 -9.05 17.76
C TYR A 397 13.99 -7.61 17.91
N ASP A 398 14.82 -7.36 18.92
CA ASP A 398 15.39 -6.05 19.18
C ASP A 398 16.33 -5.61 18.05
N ARG A 399 17.09 -6.54 17.46
CA ARG A 399 17.88 -6.31 16.23
C ARG A 399 17.00 -5.81 15.08
N ASN A 400 15.93 -6.54 14.76
CA ASN A 400 15.02 -6.20 13.67
C ASN A 400 14.29 -4.87 13.93
N ARG A 401 13.90 -4.62 15.19
CA ARG A 401 13.26 -3.36 15.57
C ARG A 401 14.18 -2.17 15.34
N ASN A 402 15.43 -2.25 15.79
CA ASN A 402 16.41 -1.17 15.61
C ASN A 402 16.66 -0.87 14.12
N LEU A 403 16.72 -1.90 13.27
CA LEU A 403 16.82 -1.74 11.82
C LEU A 403 15.58 -1.06 11.22
N LEU A 404 14.37 -1.45 11.65
CA LEU A 404 13.12 -0.84 11.16
C LEU A 404 12.96 0.62 11.57
N GLU A 405 13.36 0.99 12.78
CA GLU A 405 13.35 2.39 13.24
C GLU A 405 14.28 3.24 12.37
N VAL A 406 15.47 2.73 12.04
CA VAL A 406 16.39 3.38 11.08
C VAL A 406 15.74 3.53 9.71
N VAL A 407 15.13 2.46 9.18
CA VAL A 407 14.45 2.50 7.88
C VAL A 407 13.36 3.57 7.86
N HIS A 408 12.50 3.62 8.86
CA HIS A 408 11.43 4.63 8.94
C HIS A 408 12.01 6.06 8.86
N ASP A 409 13.03 6.34 9.66
CA ASP A 409 13.70 7.65 9.70
C ASP A 409 14.39 8.01 8.36
N LEU A 410 14.89 7.03 7.62
CA LEU A 410 15.50 7.23 6.29
C LEU A 410 14.46 7.57 5.22
N PHE A 411 13.25 7.01 5.32
CA PHE A 411 12.19 7.21 4.32
C PHE A 411 11.29 8.42 4.61
N GLU A 412 11.36 9.03 5.80
CA GLU A 412 10.50 10.16 6.19
C GLU A 412 10.88 11.48 5.50
N GLU A 413 12.18 11.76 5.28
CA GLU A 413 12.65 13.01 4.66
C GLU A 413 13.45 12.78 3.38
N GLN A 414 12.78 12.64 2.23
CA GLN A 414 13.42 12.44 0.91
C GLN A 414 13.58 13.72 0.08
N THR A 415 13.67 14.89 0.72
CA THR A 415 13.70 16.18 0.01
C THR A 415 15.06 16.54 -0.59
N SER A 416 16.16 15.96 -0.10
CA SER A 416 17.50 16.25 -0.59
C SER A 416 18.46 15.11 -0.27
N ILE A 417 19.28 14.75 -1.26
CA ILE A 417 20.28 13.68 -1.13
C ILE A 417 21.29 13.96 -0.01
N ASP A 418 21.72 15.22 0.15
CA ASP A 418 22.74 15.60 1.13
C ASP A 418 22.19 15.44 2.58
N LYS A 419 20.90 15.72 2.78
CA LYS A 419 20.23 15.54 4.09
C LYS A 419 20.02 14.07 4.42
N VAL A 420 19.62 13.27 3.42
CA VAL A 420 19.41 11.82 3.59
C VAL A 420 20.72 11.15 3.97
N ILE A 421 21.82 11.45 3.27
CA ILE A 421 23.14 10.87 3.57
C ILE A 421 23.64 11.29 4.95
N MET A 422 23.44 12.55 5.35
CA MET A 422 23.79 13.00 6.69
C MET A 422 23.04 12.22 7.78
N LYS A 423 21.73 11.99 7.59
CA LYS A 423 20.94 11.18 8.52
C LYS A 423 21.40 9.72 8.54
N ILE A 424 21.67 9.13 7.37
CA ILE A 424 22.27 7.79 7.23
C ILE A 424 23.52 7.70 8.11
N MET A 425 24.48 8.60 7.94
CA MET A 425 25.74 8.56 8.67
C MET A 425 25.55 8.71 10.18
N GLN A 426 24.70 9.65 10.62
CA GLN A 426 24.40 9.83 12.05
C GLN A 426 23.76 8.58 12.67
N ARG A 427 22.94 7.86 11.91
CA ARG A 427 22.28 6.64 12.38
C ARG A 427 23.22 5.44 12.36
N ALA A 428 24.02 5.28 11.31
CA ALA A 428 25.08 4.29 11.24
C ALA A 428 26.03 4.41 12.44
N GLN A 429 26.39 5.65 12.77
CA GLN A 429 27.26 5.95 13.90
C GLN A 429 26.70 5.55 15.26
N ARG A 430 25.39 5.80 15.48
CA ARG A 430 24.72 5.41 16.73
C ARG A 430 24.46 3.91 16.82
N LEU A 431 24.13 3.28 15.69
CA LEU A 431 23.80 1.86 15.61
C LEU A 431 25.03 1.00 15.87
N LEU A 432 26.15 1.29 15.21
CA LEU A 432 27.41 0.53 15.29
C LEU A 432 28.38 1.10 16.32
N LYS A 433 27.99 2.16 17.04
CA LYS A 433 28.78 2.80 18.11
C LYS A 433 30.21 3.09 17.65
N CYS A 434 30.36 3.84 16.57
CA CYS A 434 31.66 4.17 15.99
C CYS A 434 32.02 5.66 16.13
N GLU A 435 33.30 5.97 15.93
CA GLU A 435 33.82 7.33 16.04
C GLU A 435 33.57 8.16 14.78
N ARG A 436 33.69 7.54 13.60
CA ARG A 436 33.51 8.22 12.32
C ARG A 436 32.72 7.37 11.34
N ALA A 437 31.91 8.03 10.52
CA ALA A 437 31.21 7.41 9.41
C ALA A 437 31.46 8.26 8.15
N ALA A 438 31.70 7.59 7.02
CA ALA A 438 31.94 8.20 5.72
C ALA A 438 31.07 7.53 4.65
N VAL A 439 30.54 8.32 3.72
CA VAL A 439 29.82 7.81 2.54
C VAL A 439 30.37 8.50 1.31
N LEU A 440 30.77 7.70 0.31
CA LEU A 440 31.22 8.18 -0.99
C LEU A 440 30.22 7.74 -2.07
N LEU A 441 29.75 8.68 -2.88
CA LEU A 441 28.87 8.37 -4.02
C LEU A 441 29.67 8.30 -5.31
N VAL A 442 29.41 7.26 -6.11
CA VAL A 442 29.99 7.10 -7.45
C VAL A 442 29.31 8.08 -8.40
N ASP A 443 30.08 8.68 -9.32
CA ASP A 443 29.52 9.48 -10.41
C ASP A 443 29.05 8.57 -11.55
N GLU A 444 27.75 8.56 -11.87
CA GLU A 444 27.20 7.80 -13.01
C GLU A 444 27.65 8.35 -14.36
N SER A 445 28.20 9.58 -14.43
CA SER A 445 28.59 10.23 -15.69
C SER A 445 30.02 9.92 -16.14
N CYS A 446 30.79 9.14 -15.39
CA CYS A 446 32.19 8.84 -15.67
C CYS A 446 32.43 7.32 -15.81
N ASP A 447 33.02 6.89 -16.92
CA ASP A 447 33.40 5.47 -17.17
C ASP A 447 34.49 4.94 -16.19
N SER A 448 35.11 5.83 -15.41
CA SER A 448 36.02 5.47 -14.32
C SER A 448 35.31 5.65 -12.96
N THR A 449 35.55 4.74 -12.01
CA THR A 449 35.07 4.77 -10.60
C THR A 449 35.59 6.00 -9.85
N ARG A 450 35.12 7.19 -10.21
CA ARG A 450 35.42 8.44 -9.54
C ARG A 450 34.26 8.81 -8.63
N PHE A 451 34.60 9.15 -7.40
CA PHE A 451 33.62 9.59 -6.41
C PHE A 451 33.29 11.06 -6.61
N SER A 452 32.00 11.37 -6.76
CA SER A 452 31.51 12.74 -7.00
C SER A 452 31.44 13.57 -5.72
N LYS A 453 31.16 12.90 -4.59
CA LYS A 453 30.93 13.52 -3.28
C LYS A 453 31.41 12.61 -2.15
N LEU A 454 32.21 13.18 -1.26
CA LEU A 454 32.59 12.60 0.04
C LEU A 454 31.77 13.29 1.14
N PHE A 455 31.12 12.48 1.96
CA PHE A 455 30.51 12.93 3.22
C PHE A 455 31.28 12.28 4.37
N ASP A 456 31.77 13.08 5.33
CA ASP A 456 32.48 12.60 6.51
C ASP A 456 31.85 13.20 7.79
N LEU A 457 31.56 12.35 8.77
CA LEU A 457 30.94 12.71 10.03
C LEU A 457 31.78 12.18 11.19
N ASN A 458 32.28 13.09 12.03
CA ASN A 458 33.03 12.79 13.24
C ASN A 458 32.16 12.87 14.50
N SER A 459 32.41 12.00 15.48
CA SER A 459 31.77 12.04 16.80
C SER A 459 32.04 13.37 17.53
N PRO A 460 31.05 13.95 18.26
CA PRO A 460 31.17 15.26 18.90
C PRO A 460 32.16 15.35 20.08
N LYS A 461 32.92 14.29 20.40
CA LYS A 461 33.96 14.35 21.45
C LYS A 461 35.20 15.16 21.03
N HIS A 462 35.41 15.38 19.73
CA HIS A 462 36.45 16.28 19.24
C HIS A 462 35.87 17.35 18.31
N THR A 463 35.82 18.59 18.82
CA THR A 463 35.59 19.87 18.12
C THR A 463 34.21 20.12 17.49
N LYS A 464 33.77 21.38 17.59
CA LYS A 464 32.49 21.93 17.11
C LYS A 464 32.11 21.39 15.73
N ASN A 465 30.83 20.99 15.58
CA ASN A 465 30.17 20.66 14.31
C ASN A 465 30.60 21.61 13.18
N SER A 466 31.58 21.18 12.38
CA SER A 466 32.07 21.89 11.20
C SER A 466 31.76 21.00 10.01
N VAL A 467 30.62 21.25 9.38
CA VAL A 467 30.27 20.68 8.08
C VAL A 467 31.18 21.34 7.03
N LYS A 468 32.20 20.62 6.54
CA LYS A 468 32.92 21.03 5.33
C LYS A 468 32.15 20.51 4.11
N ASN A 469 31.15 21.26 3.65
CA ASN A 469 30.62 21.11 2.29
C ASN A 469 31.58 21.80 1.31
N SER A 470 32.76 21.23 1.08
CA SER A 470 33.70 21.78 0.10
C SER A 470 33.64 21.00 -1.20
N ARG A 471 33.04 21.62 -2.21
CA ARG A 471 33.23 21.28 -3.64
C ARG A 471 34.63 21.70 -4.14
N GLN A 472 35.61 21.75 -3.24
CA GLN A 472 36.91 22.36 -3.42
C GLN A 472 37.96 21.37 -2.93
N LYS A 473 38.97 21.12 -3.77
CA LYS A 473 40.24 20.51 -3.39
C LYS A 473 40.71 21.20 -2.09
N VAL A 474 40.67 20.51 -0.97
CA VAL A 474 41.25 21.01 0.29
C VAL A 474 42.33 20.04 0.72
N GLU A 475 43.54 20.58 0.72
CA GLU A 475 44.77 20.01 1.25
C GLU A 475 44.55 19.45 2.66
N GLY A 476 44.71 18.13 2.75
CA GLY A 476 44.55 17.25 3.91
C GLY A 476 44.94 15.84 3.45
N GLU A 477 46.15 15.74 2.91
CA GLU A 477 46.46 14.88 1.75
C GLU A 477 46.54 13.36 1.98
N ASN A 478 46.51 12.85 3.22
CA ASN A 478 46.76 11.41 3.47
C ASN A 478 45.50 10.60 3.83
N VAL A 479 44.64 11.08 4.74
CA VAL A 479 43.45 10.32 5.19
C VAL A 479 42.37 10.22 4.08
N SER A 480 42.15 11.29 3.30
CA SER A 480 41.15 11.28 2.20
C SER A 480 41.56 10.32 1.09
N ARG A 481 42.85 10.33 0.71
CA ARG A 481 43.38 9.42 -0.32
C ARG A 481 43.32 7.96 0.10
N TYR A 482 43.58 7.67 1.38
CA TYR A 482 43.49 6.30 1.88
C TYR A 482 42.05 5.78 1.86
N LEU A 483 41.08 6.57 2.34
CA LEU A 483 39.67 6.20 2.29
C LEU A 483 39.14 6.11 0.86
N GLU A 484 39.56 7.00 -0.04
CA GLU A 484 39.24 6.93 -1.46
C GLU A 484 39.80 5.64 -2.08
N SER A 485 41.06 5.29 -1.82
CA SER A 485 41.68 4.06 -2.36
C SER A 485 40.99 2.78 -1.86
N LEU A 486 40.61 2.74 -0.58
CA LEU A 486 39.85 1.62 -0.03
C LEU A 486 38.44 1.56 -0.59
N ALA A 487 37.79 2.71 -0.77
CA ALA A 487 36.48 2.80 -1.39
C ALA A 487 36.53 2.38 -2.87
N GLU A 488 37.56 2.75 -3.63
CA GLU A 488 37.78 2.26 -4.99
C GLU A 488 37.91 0.74 -5.01
N ARG A 489 38.69 0.16 -4.08
CA ARG A 489 38.83 -1.30 -3.96
C ARG A 489 37.48 -1.98 -3.71
N VAL A 490 36.68 -1.46 -2.78
CA VAL A 490 35.34 -1.99 -2.44
C VAL A 490 34.35 -1.78 -3.59
N ALA A 491 34.43 -0.65 -4.31
CA ALA A 491 33.58 -0.39 -5.46
C ALA A 491 33.92 -1.29 -6.66
N CYS A 492 35.19 -1.65 -6.85
CA CYS A 492 35.62 -2.57 -7.90
C CYS A 492 35.37 -4.04 -7.55
N SER A 493 35.59 -4.45 -6.29
CA SER A 493 35.37 -5.84 -5.86
C SER A 493 33.90 -6.15 -5.61
N GLY A 494 33.12 -5.18 -5.11
CA GLY A 494 31.76 -5.38 -4.66
C GLY A 494 31.64 -6.21 -3.37
N GLU A 495 32.78 -6.46 -2.69
CA GLU A 495 32.87 -7.26 -1.47
C GLU A 495 33.03 -6.39 -0.22
N VAL A 496 32.64 -6.93 0.93
CA VAL A 496 32.80 -6.29 2.23
C VAL A 496 34.27 -6.28 2.63
N LEU A 497 34.71 -5.17 3.22
CA LEU A 497 36.06 -5.03 3.74
C LEU A 497 36.04 -4.73 5.23
N ASN A 498 36.53 -5.67 6.04
CA ASN A 498 36.75 -5.51 7.48
C ASN A 498 38.26 -5.54 7.75
N ILE A 499 38.82 -4.45 8.26
CA ILE A 499 40.24 -4.32 8.60
C ILE A 499 40.37 -4.16 10.12
N ASN A 500 41.18 -5.04 10.72
CA ASN A 500 41.52 -5.03 12.13
C ASN A 500 43.03 -4.79 12.31
N GLU A 501 43.43 -4.20 13.44
CA GLU A 501 44.85 -3.93 13.79
C GLU A 501 45.78 -5.14 13.60
N HIS A 502 45.28 -6.38 13.78
CA HIS A 502 46.07 -7.60 13.67
C HIS A 502 46.37 -8.09 12.23
N ASP A 503 45.63 -7.62 11.22
CA ASP A 503 45.83 -8.02 9.81
C ASP A 503 46.75 -7.04 9.04
N CYS A 504 47.17 -5.95 9.69
CA CYS A 504 47.95 -4.88 9.08
C CYS A 504 49.46 -5.21 9.00
N ASN A 505 49.86 -6.13 8.12
CA ASN A 505 51.27 -6.34 7.77
C ASN A 505 51.73 -5.55 6.52
N GLU A 506 50.92 -4.61 6.03
CA GLU A 506 51.27 -3.72 4.92
C GLU A 506 51.30 -2.24 5.35
N GLY A 507 52.41 -1.84 5.99
CA GLY A 507 53.18 -0.62 5.74
C GLY A 507 52.54 0.79 5.62
N ILE A 508 51.23 1.01 5.77
CA ILE A 508 50.60 2.33 5.61
C ILE A 508 49.40 2.46 6.56
N VAL A 509 49.65 2.62 7.87
CA VAL A 509 48.61 3.03 8.83
C VAL A 509 48.90 4.46 9.27
N ASP A 510 48.06 5.38 8.82
CA ASP A 510 47.97 6.75 9.34
C ASP A 510 47.54 6.68 10.83
N SER A 511 48.08 7.53 11.69
CA SER A 511 48.08 7.39 13.17
C SER A 511 46.72 7.62 13.87
N GLY A 512 45.67 6.90 13.47
CA GLY A 512 44.36 6.98 14.12
C GLY A 512 43.23 6.08 13.58
N ILE A 513 43.54 5.04 12.78
CA ILE A 513 42.54 4.04 12.33
C ILE A 513 42.89 2.69 12.96
N ASN A 514 42.09 2.23 13.91
CA ASN A 514 42.29 0.99 14.66
C ASN A 514 41.39 -0.14 14.13
N SER A 515 40.18 0.20 13.67
CA SER A 515 39.27 -0.73 13.01
C SER A 515 38.49 -0.02 11.91
N LEU A 516 38.28 -0.68 10.77
CA LEU A 516 37.54 -0.13 9.63
C LEU A 516 36.61 -1.18 9.04
N LEU A 517 35.35 -0.82 8.82
CA LEU A 517 34.38 -1.60 8.08
C LEU A 517 33.86 -0.81 6.89
N ALA A 518 34.05 -1.30 5.67
CA ALA A 518 33.59 -0.67 4.45
C ALA A 518 32.72 -1.63 3.61
N MET A 519 31.61 -1.10 3.08
CA MET A 519 30.62 -1.87 2.34
C MET A 519 30.10 -1.11 1.12
N PRO A 520 29.86 -1.80 0.00
CA PRO A 520 29.27 -1.18 -1.18
C PRO A 520 27.78 -0.91 -0.95
N ILE A 521 27.33 0.26 -1.40
CA ILE A 521 25.93 0.64 -1.45
C ILE A 521 25.42 0.29 -2.84
N ARG A 522 24.37 -0.54 -2.90
CA ARG A 522 23.81 -1.04 -4.17
C ARG A 522 22.42 -0.50 -4.44
N ASN A 523 22.07 -0.31 -5.71
CA ASN A 523 20.71 0.05 -6.13
C ASN A 523 19.82 -1.19 -6.29
N LYS A 524 18.56 -0.98 -6.71
CA LYS A 524 17.59 -2.06 -6.96
C LYS A 524 18.03 -3.06 -8.04
N ASN A 525 18.93 -2.64 -8.92
CA ASN A 525 19.48 -3.44 -10.02
C ASN A 525 20.85 -4.03 -9.67
N ASP A 526 21.23 -4.03 -8.38
CA ASP A 526 22.52 -4.51 -7.87
C ASP A 526 23.75 -3.73 -8.39
N GLN A 527 23.56 -2.52 -8.93
CA GLN A 527 24.65 -1.65 -9.35
C GLN A 527 25.16 -0.83 -8.16
N ILE A 528 26.47 -0.69 -8.05
CA ILE A 528 27.12 0.05 -6.97
C ILE A 528 26.96 1.55 -7.21
N ILE A 529 26.26 2.22 -6.29
CA ILE A 529 26.03 3.68 -6.33
C ILE A 529 26.97 4.44 -5.40
N GLY A 530 27.64 3.73 -4.49
CA GLY A 530 28.50 4.34 -3.50
C GLY A 530 29.16 3.32 -2.58
N VAL A 531 29.97 3.80 -1.66
CA VAL A 531 30.61 3.00 -0.61
C VAL A 531 30.36 3.69 0.73
N ALA A 532 29.90 2.92 1.71
CA ALA A 532 29.78 3.37 3.10
C ALA A 532 30.94 2.80 3.90
N SER A 533 31.56 3.62 4.74
CA SER A 533 32.68 3.22 5.59
C SER A 533 32.48 3.71 7.00
N ILE A 534 32.82 2.87 7.97
CA ILE A 534 32.74 3.16 9.39
C ILE A 534 34.11 2.91 10.00
N ILE A 535 34.57 3.87 10.82
CA ILE A 535 35.93 3.91 11.36
C ILE A 535 35.86 3.95 12.88
N ASN A 536 36.67 3.10 13.51
CA ASN A 536 36.91 2.93 14.94
C ASN A 536 35.64 2.66 15.75
N LYS A 537 35.54 1.47 16.32
CA LYS A 537 34.51 1.15 17.32
C LYS A 537 34.81 1.86 18.64
N LEU A 538 33.79 2.43 19.30
CA LEU A 538 33.96 3.22 20.54
C LEU A 538 34.51 2.42 21.72
N ASN A 539 34.39 1.09 21.68
CA ASN A 539 34.96 0.19 22.69
C ASN A 539 36.40 -0.27 22.35
N SER A 540 37.01 0.28 21.30
CA SER A 540 38.35 -0.09 20.81
C SER A 540 38.53 -1.57 20.45
N LEU A 541 37.42 -2.30 20.24
CA LEU A 541 37.45 -3.68 19.75
C LEU A 541 37.31 -3.71 18.21
N PRO A 542 37.78 -4.78 17.55
CA PRO A 542 37.50 -5.01 16.13
C PRO A 542 35.99 -5.13 15.86
N PHE A 543 35.59 -4.90 14.61
CA PHE A 543 34.22 -5.16 14.17
C PHE A 543 33.98 -6.66 14.12
N ASP A 544 32.94 -7.12 14.81
CA ASP A 544 32.57 -8.52 14.86
C ASP A 544 31.69 -8.91 13.67
N GLU A 545 31.48 -10.22 13.48
CA GLU A 545 30.63 -10.77 12.42
C GLU A 545 29.18 -10.25 12.52
N TYR A 546 28.77 -9.85 13.74
CA TYR A 546 27.47 -9.29 14.00
C TYR A 546 27.36 -7.83 13.51
N ASP A 547 28.39 -7.01 13.73
CA ASP A 547 28.49 -5.65 13.19
C ASP A 547 28.49 -5.67 11.65
N GLU A 548 29.13 -6.68 11.06
CA GLU A 548 29.14 -6.89 9.61
C GLU A 548 27.74 -7.15 9.07
N GLN A 549 27.02 -8.13 9.60
CA GLN A 549 25.64 -8.42 9.18
C GLN A 549 24.69 -7.23 9.39
N LEU A 550 24.87 -6.50 10.49
CA LEU A 550 24.06 -5.33 10.80
C LEU A 550 24.34 -4.18 9.84
N PHE A 551 25.60 -3.96 9.49
CA PHE A 551 25.99 -2.93 8.54
C PHE A 551 25.59 -3.29 7.10
N GLU A 552 25.62 -4.58 6.73
CA GLU A 552 25.15 -5.06 5.43
C GLU A 552 23.64 -4.81 5.26
N ALA A 553 22.85 -5.16 6.27
CA ALA A 553 21.41 -4.86 6.25
C ALA A 553 21.18 -3.35 6.12
N PHE A 554 21.98 -2.54 6.82
CA PHE A 554 21.89 -1.09 6.78
C PHE A 554 22.25 -0.50 5.40
N THR A 555 23.31 -0.96 4.74
CA THR A 555 23.73 -0.45 3.42
C THR A 555 22.72 -0.75 2.31
N ILE A 556 22.00 -1.87 2.39
CA ILE A 556 20.89 -2.19 1.48
C ILE A 556 19.79 -1.12 1.58
N PHE A 557 19.39 -0.74 2.80
CA PHE A 557 18.37 0.30 3.00
C PHE A 557 18.85 1.69 2.58
N CYS A 558 20.13 2.00 2.81
CA CYS A 558 20.75 3.24 2.32
C CYS A 558 20.71 3.32 0.79
N GLY A 559 21.01 2.22 0.11
CA GLY A 559 20.95 2.14 -1.35
C GLY A 559 19.57 2.43 -1.90
N LEU A 560 18.54 1.85 -1.27
CA LEU A 560 17.15 2.10 -1.63
C LEU A 560 16.73 3.56 -1.36
N GLY A 561 17.13 4.13 -0.23
CA GLY A 561 16.84 5.52 0.16
C GLY A 561 17.49 6.56 -0.75
N ILE A 562 18.78 6.37 -1.06
CA ILE A 562 19.55 7.24 -1.96
C ILE A 562 18.97 7.18 -3.38
N HIS A 563 18.73 5.97 -3.91
CA HIS A 563 18.17 5.80 -5.25
C HIS A 563 16.78 6.44 -5.38
N ASN A 564 15.88 6.24 -4.42
CA ASN A 564 14.55 6.87 -4.46
C ASN A 564 14.67 8.41 -4.42
N THR A 565 15.55 8.96 -3.59
CA THR A 565 15.78 10.40 -3.50
C THR A 565 16.35 10.98 -4.80
N LEU A 566 17.26 10.24 -5.45
CA LEU A 566 17.79 10.61 -6.77
C LEU A 566 16.67 10.68 -7.82
N MET A 567 15.83 9.64 -7.89
CA MET A 567 14.68 9.60 -8.81
C MET A 567 13.71 10.75 -8.59
N TYR A 568 13.39 11.09 -7.33
CA TYR A 568 12.52 12.23 -7.03
C TYR A 568 13.14 13.56 -7.46
N SER A 569 14.44 13.74 -7.26
CA SER A 569 15.14 14.96 -7.70
C SER A 569 15.14 15.11 -9.23
N GLU A 570 15.26 14.02 -9.98
CA GLU A 570 15.14 14.04 -11.44
C GLU A 570 13.74 14.42 -11.91
N VAL A 571 12.71 13.84 -11.27
CA VAL A 571 11.31 14.18 -11.55
C VAL A 571 11.03 15.65 -11.25
N GLU A 572 11.53 16.17 -10.12
CA GLU A 572 11.37 17.59 -9.77
C GLU A 572 12.03 18.52 -10.80
N LYS A 573 13.23 18.19 -11.27
CA LYS A 573 13.90 18.94 -12.36
C LYS A 573 13.12 18.87 -13.66
N ALA A 574 12.57 17.70 -14.01
CA ALA A 574 11.75 17.54 -15.20
C ALA A 574 10.45 18.36 -15.11
N MET A 575 9.80 18.36 -13.95
CA MET A 575 8.61 19.17 -13.67
C MET A 575 8.93 20.67 -13.75
N ALA A 576 10.05 21.12 -13.19
CA ALA A 576 10.48 22.52 -13.29
C ALA A 576 10.72 22.94 -14.75
N ARG A 577 11.39 22.10 -15.54
CA ARG A 577 11.58 22.33 -16.99
C ARG A 577 10.23 22.41 -17.71
N GLN A 578 9.30 21.49 -17.43
CA GLN A 578 7.96 21.50 -18.01
C GLN A 578 7.20 22.79 -17.65
N LYS A 579 7.27 23.23 -16.40
CA LYS A 579 6.63 24.48 -15.95
C LYS A 579 7.16 25.69 -16.72
N VAL A 580 8.48 25.82 -16.85
CA VAL A 580 9.10 26.90 -17.63
C VAL A 580 8.66 26.83 -19.10
N SER A 581 8.61 25.63 -19.70
CA SER A 581 8.14 25.47 -21.07
C SER A 581 6.67 25.91 -21.25
N ILE A 582 5.79 25.61 -20.29
CA ILE A 582 4.39 26.06 -20.32
C ILE A 582 4.30 27.59 -20.20
N GLU A 583 5.11 28.21 -19.34
CA GLU A 583 5.17 29.69 -19.21
C GLU A 583 5.67 30.36 -20.50
N VAL A 584 6.64 29.76 -21.19
CA VAL A 584 7.11 30.26 -22.49
C VAL A 584 6.01 30.11 -23.56
N LEU A 585 5.32 28.96 -23.59
CA LEU A 585 4.22 28.73 -24.53
C LEU A 585 3.05 29.68 -24.28
N SER A 586 2.70 29.95 -23.01
CA SER A 586 1.62 30.89 -22.69
C SER A 586 1.96 32.29 -23.19
N TYR A 587 3.20 32.78 -23.02
CA TYR A 587 3.62 34.07 -23.55
C TYR A 587 3.38 34.21 -25.07
N HIS A 588 3.74 33.20 -25.87
CA HIS A 588 3.52 33.21 -27.32
C HIS A 588 2.04 33.05 -27.73
N ALA A 589 1.25 32.43 -26.87
CA ALA A 589 -0.19 32.26 -27.04
C ALA A 589 -0.99 33.53 -26.69
N THR A 590 -0.49 34.38 -25.80
CA THR A 590 -1.16 35.64 -25.42
C THR A 590 -1.14 36.70 -26.52
N ALA A 591 -2.20 37.52 -26.57
CA ALA A 591 -2.30 38.65 -27.49
C ALA A 591 -1.23 39.72 -27.20
N SER A 592 -0.64 40.29 -28.26
CA SER A 592 0.33 41.36 -28.10
C SER A 592 -0.35 42.69 -27.74
N ASN A 593 0.29 43.53 -26.93
CA ASN A 593 -0.29 44.84 -26.54
C ASN A 593 -0.61 45.73 -27.76
N LYS A 594 0.20 45.65 -28.83
CA LYS A 594 -0.05 46.41 -30.07
C LYS A 594 -1.34 45.97 -30.77
N GLU A 595 -1.66 44.68 -30.76
CA GLU A 595 -2.90 44.15 -31.33
C GLU A 595 -4.11 44.58 -30.49
N VAL A 596 -3.98 44.55 -29.16
CA VAL A 596 -5.03 45.01 -28.24
C VAL A 596 -5.34 46.48 -28.47
N GLU A 597 -4.34 47.35 -28.51
CA GLU A 597 -4.50 48.79 -28.77
C GLU A 597 -5.17 49.05 -30.12
N ARG A 598 -4.78 48.30 -31.17
CA ARG A 598 -5.36 48.40 -32.51
C ARG A 598 -6.85 48.10 -32.52
N ILE A 599 -7.26 46.97 -31.92
CA ILE A 599 -8.68 46.56 -31.88
C ILE A 599 -9.49 47.46 -30.94
N LEU A 600 -8.89 47.91 -29.83
CA LEU A 600 -9.55 48.80 -28.87
C LEU A 600 -9.88 50.19 -29.47
N GLY A 601 -9.11 50.63 -30.47
CA GLY A 601 -9.36 51.85 -31.23
C GLY A 601 -10.47 51.74 -32.28
N MET A 602 -10.96 50.53 -32.60
CA MET A 602 -12.04 50.34 -33.57
C MET A 602 -13.41 50.66 -32.95
N PRO A 603 -14.34 51.29 -33.70
CA PRO A 603 -15.69 51.55 -33.22
C PRO A 603 -16.45 50.23 -33.06
N VAL A 604 -17.17 50.07 -31.94
CA VAL A 604 -18.00 48.90 -31.68
C VAL A 604 -19.29 49.01 -32.51
N PRO A 605 -19.56 48.07 -33.44
CA PRO A 605 -20.76 48.11 -34.26
C PRO A 605 -22.01 47.81 -33.42
N ALA A 606 -23.13 48.44 -33.77
CA ALA A 606 -24.41 48.16 -33.12
C ALA A 606 -24.91 46.75 -33.49
N VAL A 607 -25.51 46.04 -32.54
CA VAL A 607 -25.99 44.66 -32.73
C VAL A 607 -27.02 44.56 -33.87
N ASP A 608 -27.91 45.55 -33.99
CA ASP A 608 -28.89 45.66 -35.07
C ASP A 608 -28.24 45.81 -36.46
N SER A 609 -27.14 46.56 -36.54
CA SER A 609 -26.45 46.80 -37.82
C SER A 609 -25.85 45.53 -38.41
N LEU A 610 -25.50 44.57 -37.56
CA LEU A 610 -24.93 43.28 -37.93
C LEU A 610 -25.98 42.16 -37.96
N ASN A 611 -27.25 42.44 -37.65
CA ASN A 611 -28.35 41.46 -37.61
C ASN A 611 -28.06 40.26 -36.69
N LEU A 612 -27.36 40.47 -35.56
CA LEU A 612 -26.92 39.39 -34.67
C LEU A 612 -28.06 38.76 -33.86
N TYR A 613 -29.22 39.41 -33.73
CA TYR A 613 -30.40 38.82 -33.08
C TYR A 613 -31.04 37.69 -33.91
N SER A 614 -30.74 37.64 -35.21
CA SER A 614 -31.36 36.66 -36.11
C SER A 614 -30.63 35.32 -36.08
N LEU A 615 -31.39 34.23 -35.95
CA LEU A 615 -30.86 32.87 -36.12
C LEU A 615 -30.40 32.60 -37.56
N ALA A 616 -30.90 33.36 -38.54
CA ALA A 616 -30.51 33.28 -39.94
C ALA A 616 -29.24 34.08 -40.30
N PHE A 617 -28.50 34.58 -39.30
CA PHE A 617 -27.24 35.30 -39.48
C PHE A 617 -26.21 34.50 -40.29
N ASP A 618 -25.54 35.18 -41.23
CA ASP A 618 -24.50 34.67 -42.12
C ASP A 618 -23.12 35.16 -41.66
N ASP A 619 -22.34 34.28 -41.04
CA ASP A 619 -21.02 34.62 -40.53
C ASP A 619 -19.99 34.87 -41.64
N PHE A 620 -20.15 34.28 -42.83
CA PHE A 620 -19.20 34.44 -43.95
C PHE A 620 -19.15 35.88 -44.48
N SER A 621 -20.11 36.72 -44.09
CA SER A 621 -20.12 38.15 -44.38
C SER A 621 -19.09 38.95 -43.59
N LEU A 622 -18.59 38.42 -42.46
CA LEU A 622 -17.66 39.11 -41.56
C LEU A 622 -16.22 38.62 -41.67
N ASN A 623 -15.29 39.57 -41.55
CA ASN A 623 -13.87 39.31 -41.36
C ASN A 623 -13.54 39.03 -39.88
N ASP A 624 -12.34 38.52 -39.61
CA ASP A 624 -11.93 38.17 -38.24
C ASP A 624 -12.00 39.32 -37.24
N ASP A 625 -11.54 40.51 -37.63
CA ASP A 625 -11.56 41.69 -36.76
C ASP A 625 -13.00 42.16 -36.53
N GLU A 626 -13.89 42.01 -37.52
CA GLU A 626 -15.32 42.31 -37.37
C GLU A 626 -16.02 41.29 -36.47
N MET A 627 -15.66 40.00 -36.54
CA MET A 627 -16.14 38.96 -35.63
C MET A 627 -15.71 39.23 -34.18
N LEU A 628 -14.47 39.70 -33.95
CA LEU A 628 -14.03 40.13 -32.62
C LEU A 628 -14.86 41.30 -32.09
N MET A 629 -15.10 42.31 -32.93
CA MET A 629 -15.91 43.47 -32.54
C MET A 629 -17.38 43.09 -32.30
N ALA A 630 -17.93 42.19 -33.11
CA ALA A 630 -19.26 41.63 -32.90
C ALA A 630 -19.36 40.84 -31.59
N ALA A 631 -18.33 40.08 -31.22
CA ALA A 631 -18.26 39.40 -29.94
C ALA A 631 -18.28 40.39 -28.77
N VAL A 632 -17.53 41.49 -28.86
CA VAL A 632 -17.61 42.59 -27.88
C VAL A 632 -19.02 43.17 -27.79
N SER A 633 -19.68 43.42 -28.93
CA SER A 633 -21.06 43.91 -28.96
C SER A 633 -22.02 42.94 -28.25
N MET A 634 -21.86 41.63 -28.44
CA MET A 634 -22.67 40.61 -27.74
C MET A 634 -22.45 40.63 -26.22
N PHE A 635 -21.20 40.79 -25.74
CA PHE A 635 -20.91 40.93 -24.30
C PHE A 635 -21.58 42.17 -23.68
N LEU A 636 -21.59 43.29 -24.41
CA LEU A 636 -22.21 44.53 -23.97
C LEU A 636 -23.73 44.41 -23.93
N GLU A 637 -24.33 43.84 -24.98
CA GLU A 637 -25.78 43.70 -25.13
C GLU A 637 -26.38 42.68 -24.16
N LEU A 638 -25.66 41.60 -23.84
CA LEU A 638 -26.05 40.68 -22.76
C LEU A 638 -25.97 41.36 -21.37
N GLY A 639 -25.34 42.54 -21.25
CA GLY A 639 -25.17 43.27 -20.00
C GLY A 639 -24.06 42.74 -19.10
N LEU A 640 -23.29 41.74 -19.55
CA LEU A 640 -22.30 41.02 -18.74
C LEU A 640 -21.16 41.93 -18.27
N VAL A 641 -20.70 42.85 -19.13
CA VAL A 641 -19.61 43.78 -18.82
C VAL A 641 -19.98 44.69 -17.65
N LYS A 642 -21.23 45.21 -17.63
CA LYS A 642 -21.72 46.11 -16.59
C LYS A 642 -22.05 45.34 -15.31
N THR A 643 -22.73 44.20 -15.41
CA THR A 643 -23.16 43.40 -14.25
C THR A 643 -21.97 42.87 -13.46
N PHE A 644 -20.92 42.40 -14.15
CA PHE A 644 -19.74 41.81 -13.51
C PHE A 644 -18.53 42.75 -13.44
N ASN A 645 -18.68 44.01 -13.84
CA ASN A 645 -17.60 45.01 -13.84
C ASN A 645 -16.33 44.49 -14.56
N ILE A 646 -16.52 43.91 -15.76
CA ILE A 646 -15.42 43.39 -16.57
C ILE A 646 -14.65 44.56 -17.18
N GLU A 647 -13.35 44.63 -16.92
CA GLU A 647 -12.51 45.67 -17.50
C GLU A 647 -12.43 45.54 -19.03
N LYS A 648 -12.58 46.67 -19.73
CA LYS A 648 -12.60 46.71 -21.20
C LYS A 648 -11.31 46.15 -21.80
N GLU A 649 -10.14 46.55 -21.32
CA GLU A 649 -8.87 46.05 -21.84
C GLU A 649 -8.73 44.54 -21.64
N THR A 650 -9.08 44.03 -20.46
CA THR A 650 -9.05 42.59 -20.13
C THR A 650 -10.00 41.80 -21.04
N LEU A 651 -11.21 42.29 -21.33
CA LEU A 651 -12.14 41.63 -22.27
C LEU A 651 -11.58 41.54 -23.69
N TYR A 652 -11.02 42.64 -24.20
CA TYR A 652 -10.44 42.67 -25.55
C TYR A 652 -9.22 41.73 -25.63
N ARG A 653 -8.34 41.77 -24.63
CA ARG A 653 -7.16 40.90 -24.56
C ARG A 653 -7.58 39.42 -24.47
N PHE A 654 -8.62 39.11 -23.71
CA PHE A 654 -9.22 37.78 -23.63
C PHE A 654 -9.71 37.29 -25.00
N LEU A 655 -10.55 38.07 -25.70
CA LEU A 655 -11.11 37.66 -27.00
C LEU A 655 -10.04 37.46 -28.07
N ILE A 656 -9.05 38.36 -28.14
CA ILE A 656 -7.93 38.22 -29.10
C ILE A 656 -7.10 36.97 -28.77
N THR A 657 -6.87 36.70 -27.48
CA THR A 657 -6.12 35.51 -27.04
C THR A 657 -6.90 34.24 -27.35
N VAL A 658 -8.21 34.19 -27.08
CA VAL A 658 -9.07 33.05 -27.44
C VAL A 658 -8.99 32.78 -28.95
N LYS A 659 -9.23 33.81 -29.79
CA LYS A 659 -9.08 33.69 -31.25
C LYS A 659 -7.73 33.09 -31.64
N ARG A 660 -6.63 33.61 -31.08
CA ARG A 660 -5.26 33.19 -31.43
C ARG A 660 -4.96 31.74 -31.05
N ASN A 661 -5.68 31.18 -30.09
CA ASN A 661 -5.54 29.79 -29.63
C ASN A 661 -6.46 28.81 -30.37
N TYR A 662 -7.28 29.30 -31.31
CA TYR A 662 -7.88 28.44 -32.33
C TYR A 662 -6.86 28.11 -33.42
N ARG A 663 -6.82 26.85 -33.83
CA ARG A 663 -5.92 26.40 -34.91
C ARG A 663 -6.51 26.72 -36.27
N ASP A 664 -5.63 26.79 -37.26
CA ASP A 664 -6.01 26.88 -38.67
C ASP A 664 -6.40 25.48 -39.17
N VAL A 665 -7.65 25.09 -38.91
CA VAL A 665 -8.28 23.86 -39.40
C VAL A 665 -9.52 24.23 -40.23
N PRO A 666 -9.97 23.38 -41.18
CA PRO A 666 -10.99 23.77 -42.13
C PRO A 666 -12.32 24.21 -41.50
N TYR A 667 -12.81 23.52 -40.46
CA TYR A 667 -14.09 23.83 -39.82
C TYR A 667 -13.97 24.27 -38.38
N HIS A 668 -13.33 23.49 -37.49
CA HIS A 668 -13.28 23.78 -36.04
C HIS A 668 -12.25 24.88 -35.68
N ASN A 669 -12.44 26.07 -36.25
CA ASN A 669 -11.62 27.26 -36.09
C ASN A 669 -12.41 28.40 -35.39
N TRP A 670 -11.79 29.58 -35.25
CA TRP A 670 -12.40 30.74 -34.58
C TRP A 670 -13.78 31.12 -35.14
N ARG A 671 -13.99 31.00 -36.45
CA ARG A 671 -15.26 31.34 -37.10
C ARG A 671 -16.39 30.42 -36.64
N HIS A 672 -16.11 29.13 -36.50
CA HIS A 672 -17.07 28.18 -35.94
C HIS A 672 -17.43 28.57 -34.50
N ALA A 673 -16.44 28.78 -33.62
CA ALA A 673 -16.68 29.20 -32.24
C ALA A 673 -17.48 30.52 -32.12
N PHE A 674 -17.19 31.49 -32.99
CA PHE A 674 -17.95 32.73 -33.09
C PHE A 674 -19.40 32.49 -33.53
N ASN A 675 -19.65 31.65 -34.53
CA ASN A 675 -21.01 31.33 -34.99
C ASN A 675 -21.82 30.66 -33.88
N VAL A 676 -21.21 29.71 -33.15
CA VAL A 676 -21.84 29.04 -32.00
C VAL A 676 -22.20 30.05 -30.90
N ALA A 677 -21.29 30.97 -30.57
CA ALA A 677 -21.56 32.05 -29.62
C ALA A 677 -22.66 33.00 -30.13
N GLN A 678 -22.67 33.34 -31.42
CA GLN A 678 -23.72 34.18 -32.03
C GLN A 678 -25.09 33.50 -31.98
N VAL A 679 -25.17 32.20 -32.24
CA VAL A 679 -26.43 31.45 -32.16
C VAL A 679 -26.91 31.41 -30.72
N MET A 680 -26.03 31.15 -29.75
CA MET A 680 -26.38 31.21 -28.34
C MET A 680 -26.89 32.60 -27.95
N PHE A 681 -26.25 33.67 -28.42
CA PHE A 681 -26.70 35.04 -28.22
C PHE A 681 -28.09 35.30 -28.82
N ALA A 682 -28.34 34.84 -30.05
CA ALA A 682 -29.64 34.96 -30.71
C ALA A 682 -30.74 34.16 -29.99
N ILE A 683 -30.42 32.99 -29.43
CA ILE A 683 -31.36 32.23 -28.58
C ILE A 683 -31.67 33.02 -27.29
N MET A 684 -30.66 33.58 -26.63
CA MET A 684 -30.84 34.31 -25.37
C MET A 684 -31.65 35.60 -25.56
N MET A 685 -31.29 36.41 -26.56
CA MET A 685 -31.89 37.73 -26.80
C MET A 685 -33.03 37.69 -27.82
N GLY A 686 -32.83 37.10 -29.00
CA GLY A 686 -33.84 37.06 -30.06
C GLY A 686 -35.02 36.14 -29.75
N CYS A 687 -34.77 35.04 -29.04
CA CYS A 687 -35.82 34.10 -28.61
C CYS A 687 -36.30 34.31 -27.16
N ASP A 688 -35.90 35.39 -26.49
CA ASP A 688 -36.26 35.75 -25.10
C ASP A 688 -35.94 34.68 -24.03
N MET A 689 -34.89 33.87 -24.22
CA MET A 689 -34.50 32.83 -23.25
C MET A 689 -33.58 33.33 -22.14
N LYS A 690 -33.13 34.59 -22.18
CA LYS A 690 -32.22 35.16 -21.17
C LYS A 690 -32.76 35.05 -19.74
N ASN A 691 -34.05 35.32 -19.53
CA ASN A 691 -34.66 35.35 -18.19
C ASN A 691 -34.82 33.95 -17.56
N THR A 692 -34.57 32.88 -18.32
CA THR A 692 -34.59 31.50 -17.83
C THR A 692 -33.32 31.14 -17.04
N PHE A 693 -32.23 31.88 -17.27
CA PHE A 693 -30.93 31.63 -16.66
C PHE A 693 -30.50 32.81 -15.80
N SER A 694 -29.66 32.54 -14.80
CA SER A 694 -29.01 33.61 -14.04
C SER A 694 -27.91 34.28 -14.86
N ASP A 695 -27.56 35.54 -14.55
CA ASP A 695 -26.49 36.25 -15.27
C ASP A 695 -25.14 35.51 -15.20
N LEU A 696 -24.86 34.79 -14.10
CA LEU A 696 -23.63 33.97 -13.95
C LEU A 696 -23.63 32.78 -14.91
N GLU A 697 -24.79 32.18 -15.13
CA GLU A 697 -24.95 31.07 -16.06
C GLU A 697 -24.86 31.54 -17.50
N VAL A 698 -25.48 32.68 -17.83
CA VAL A 698 -25.36 33.31 -19.14
C VAL A 698 -23.89 33.62 -19.44
N LEU A 699 -23.15 34.15 -18.46
CA LEU A 699 -21.70 34.37 -18.58
C LEU A 699 -20.94 33.05 -18.86
N GLY A 700 -21.18 32.02 -18.05
CA GLY A 700 -20.52 30.71 -18.19
C GLY A 700 -20.82 30.03 -19.52
N MET A 701 -22.08 30.05 -19.98
CA MET A 701 -22.50 29.48 -21.25
C MET A 701 -21.90 30.24 -22.43
N PHE A 702 -21.92 31.57 -22.40
CA PHE A 702 -21.42 32.39 -23.49
C PHE A 702 -19.90 32.27 -23.65
N VAL A 703 -19.16 32.30 -22.53
CA VAL A 703 -17.71 32.02 -22.52
C VAL A 703 -17.44 30.57 -22.95
N GLY A 704 -18.28 29.62 -22.55
CA GLY A 704 -18.22 28.23 -23.00
C GLY A 704 -18.34 28.10 -24.51
N CYS A 705 -19.29 28.78 -25.14
CA CYS A 705 -19.45 28.77 -26.60
C CYS A 705 -18.18 29.25 -27.32
N LEU A 706 -17.55 30.32 -26.83
CA LEU A 706 -16.32 30.87 -27.40
C LEU A 706 -15.08 29.99 -27.18
N CYS A 707 -15.12 29.07 -26.22
CA CYS A 707 -13.96 28.29 -25.78
C CYS A 707 -14.08 26.79 -26.03
N HIS A 708 -15.23 26.29 -26.50
CA HIS A 708 -15.54 24.86 -26.49
C HIS A 708 -14.62 24.01 -27.38
N ASP A 709 -13.98 24.62 -28.37
CA ASP A 709 -13.12 23.99 -29.39
C ASP A 709 -11.68 24.55 -29.40
N LEU A 710 -11.24 25.15 -28.29
CA LEU A 710 -9.88 25.72 -28.19
C LEU A 710 -8.80 24.68 -28.45
N ASP A 711 -7.81 24.98 -29.29
CA ASP A 711 -6.74 24.03 -29.66
C ASP A 711 -7.24 22.76 -30.39
N HIS A 712 -8.42 22.77 -31.04
CA HIS A 712 -8.90 21.64 -31.83
C HIS A 712 -7.97 21.30 -33.00
N ARG A 713 -7.65 20.01 -33.19
CA ARG A 713 -6.57 19.52 -34.07
C ARG A 713 -7.05 18.96 -35.41
N GLY A 714 -8.33 19.09 -35.70
CA GLY A 714 -8.95 18.51 -36.90
C GLY A 714 -9.11 17.00 -36.84
N THR A 715 -9.27 16.44 -35.63
CA THR A 715 -9.39 14.99 -35.42
C THR A 715 -10.33 14.72 -34.24
N ASN A 716 -11.21 13.73 -34.37
CA ASN A 716 -12.17 13.39 -33.31
C ASN A 716 -11.59 12.52 -32.17
N ASN A 717 -12.40 12.34 -31.10
CA ASN A 717 -12.06 11.52 -29.93
C ASN A 717 -11.69 10.06 -30.30
N SER A 718 -12.35 9.47 -31.30
CA SER A 718 -12.05 8.09 -31.75
C SER A 718 -10.65 7.96 -32.37
N PHE A 719 -10.23 8.96 -33.15
CA PHE A 719 -8.87 9.01 -33.69
C PHE A 719 -7.83 9.09 -32.56
N GLN A 720 -8.06 9.98 -31.58
CA GLN A 720 -7.15 10.16 -30.45
C GLN A 720 -6.94 8.86 -29.66
N GLU A 721 -8.02 8.09 -29.44
CA GLU A 721 -7.98 6.78 -28.80
C GLU A 721 -7.18 5.76 -29.62
N LYS A 722 -7.48 5.63 -30.92
CA LYS A 722 -6.78 4.69 -31.82
C LYS A 722 -5.29 5.03 -31.96
N ALA A 723 -4.96 6.31 -32.02
CA ALA A 723 -3.59 6.81 -32.11
C ALA A 723 -2.82 6.74 -30.78
N ARG A 724 -3.48 6.42 -29.66
CA ARG A 724 -2.92 6.44 -28.29
C ARG A 724 -2.18 7.75 -28.00
N SER A 725 -2.83 8.86 -28.30
CA SER A 725 -2.21 10.17 -28.14
C SER A 725 -1.93 10.51 -26.67
N ALA A 726 -1.04 11.47 -26.44
CA ALA A 726 -0.72 11.96 -25.10
C ALA A 726 -1.95 12.53 -24.37
N LEU A 727 -2.95 13.03 -25.10
CA LEU A 727 -4.20 13.54 -24.51
C LEU A 727 -5.02 12.42 -23.87
N VAL A 728 -5.09 11.26 -24.52
CA VAL A 728 -5.81 10.08 -23.98
C VAL A 728 -5.12 9.54 -22.73
N LEU A 729 -3.79 9.57 -22.69
CA LEU A 729 -3.04 9.19 -21.49
C LEU A 729 -3.28 10.14 -20.31
N LEU A 730 -3.58 11.42 -20.59
CA LEU A 730 -3.79 12.45 -19.57
C LEU A 730 -5.24 12.48 -19.06
N TYR A 731 -6.23 12.45 -19.97
CA TYR A 731 -7.64 12.65 -19.64
C TYR A 731 -8.46 11.34 -19.63
N GLY A 732 -7.89 10.23 -20.08
CA GLY A 732 -8.62 8.98 -20.29
C GLY A 732 -9.26 8.92 -21.68
N THR A 733 -10.21 8.02 -21.88
CA THR A 733 -10.86 7.77 -23.18
C THR A 733 -12.20 8.51 -23.36
N THR A 734 -12.80 8.99 -22.28
CA THR A 734 -14.11 9.69 -22.31
C THR A 734 -13.92 11.20 -22.44
N ASN A 735 -14.53 11.81 -23.46
CA ASN A 735 -14.56 13.26 -23.70
C ASN A 735 -13.17 13.91 -23.67
N THR A 736 -12.19 13.24 -24.31
CA THR A 736 -10.76 13.57 -24.21
C THR A 736 -10.49 15.00 -24.69
N MET A 737 -11.03 15.36 -25.85
CA MET A 737 -10.84 16.68 -26.45
C MET A 737 -11.61 17.76 -25.70
N GLU A 738 -12.83 17.50 -25.24
CA GLU A 738 -13.63 18.47 -24.50
C GLU A 738 -13.01 18.81 -23.14
N HIS A 739 -12.40 17.82 -22.47
CA HIS A 739 -11.58 18.07 -21.29
C HIS A 739 -10.34 18.92 -21.60
N HIS A 740 -9.70 18.69 -22.75
CA HIS A 740 -8.58 19.49 -23.22
C HIS A 740 -9.01 20.95 -23.47
N HIS A 741 -10.12 21.17 -24.19
CA HIS A 741 -10.68 22.49 -24.46
C HIS A 741 -10.99 23.26 -23.17
N PHE A 742 -11.63 22.61 -22.19
CA PHE A 742 -11.89 23.21 -20.89
C PHE A 742 -10.61 23.59 -20.14
N ASN A 743 -9.62 22.70 -20.07
CA ASN A 743 -8.35 23.00 -19.38
C ASN A 743 -7.57 24.11 -20.09
N HIS A 744 -7.63 24.16 -21.42
CA HIS A 744 -7.04 25.24 -22.20
C HIS A 744 -7.73 26.59 -21.93
N ALA A 745 -9.06 26.60 -21.80
CA ALA A 745 -9.81 27.79 -21.39
C ALA A 745 -9.42 28.24 -19.97
N VAL A 746 -9.28 27.30 -19.02
CA VAL A 746 -8.85 27.57 -17.65
C VAL A 746 -7.45 28.18 -17.62
N MET A 747 -6.52 27.68 -18.44
CA MET A 747 -5.17 28.24 -18.57
C MET A 747 -5.19 29.70 -19.00
N ILE A 748 -6.00 30.05 -20.01
CA ILE A 748 -6.17 31.43 -20.49
C ILE A 748 -6.77 32.31 -19.37
N LEU A 749 -7.84 31.84 -18.72
CA LEU A 749 -8.52 32.58 -17.65
C LEU A 749 -7.69 32.72 -16.37
N SER A 750 -6.74 31.82 -16.13
CA SER A 750 -5.85 31.86 -14.96
C SER A 750 -4.62 32.76 -15.19
N SER A 751 -4.42 33.23 -16.42
CA SER A 751 -3.29 34.09 -16.77
C SER A 751 -3.54 35.54 -16.35
N GLU A 752 -2.47 36.24 -15.96
CA GLU A 752 -2.56 37.65 -15.55
C GLU A 752 -3.10 38.54 -16.68
N ASN A 753 -3.99 39.47 -16.35
CA ASN A 753 -4.64 40.40 -17.28
C ASN A 753 -5.48 39.77 -18.41
N LEU A 754 -5.84 38.49 -18.29
CA LEU A 754 -6.78 37.78 -19.15
C LEU A 754 -8.04 37.31 -18.42
N ASN A 755 -8.01 37.35 -17.08
CA ASN A 755 -9.10 36.88 -16.25
C ASN A 755 -10.29 37.86 -16.24
N ILE A 756 -11.26 37.62 -17.13
CA ILE A 756 -12.54 38.34 -17.17
C ILE A 756 -13.43 38.06 -15.94
N PHE A 757 -13.06 37.11 -15.08
CA PHE A 757 -13.76 36.77 -13.83
C PHE A 757 -13.08 37.33 -12.57
N SER A 758 -12.05 38.18 -12.73
CA SER A 758 -11.24 38.71 -11.63
C SER A 758 -12.02 39.50 -10.57
N SER A 759 -13.13 40.11 -10.95
CA SER A 759 -14.04 40.87 -10.07
C SER A 759 -15.05 40.01 -9.31
N LEU A 760 -15.16 38.72 -9.62
CA LEU A 760 -16.14 37.82 -8.99
C LEU A 760 -15.71 37.38 -7.59
N SER A 761 -16.69 37.10 -6.73
CA SER A 761 -16.43 36.41 -5.46
C SER A 761 -15.98 34.96 -5.71
N ALA A 762 -15.34 34.33 -4.73
CA ALA A 762 -14.91 32.93 -4.83
C ALA A 762 -16.07 31.96 -5.11
N GLU A 763 -17.26 32.23 -4.53
CA GLU A 763 -18.47 31.43 -4.75
C GLU A 763 -19.02 31.62 -6.17
N SER A 764 -19.14 32.86 -6.62
CA SER A 764 -19.59 33.17 -7.99
C SER A 764 -18.63 32.62 -9.04
N PHE A 765 -17.32 32.71 -8.81
CA PHE A 765 -16.30 32.11 -9.66
C PHE A 765 -16.45 30.59 -9.76
N SER A 766 -16.63 29.90 -8.62
CA SER A 766 -16.86 28.45 -8.61
C SER A 766 -18.11 28.06 -9.40
N THR A 767 -19.19 28.83 -9.28
CA THR A 767 -20.44 28.60 -10.03
C THR A 767 -20.23 28.79 -11.54
N VAL A 768 -19.61 29.90 -11.95
CA VAL A 768 -19.32 30.17 -13.38
C VAL A 768 -18.41 29.10 -13.96
N MET A 769 -17.37 28.68 -13.22
CA MET A 769 -16.47 27.61 -13.67
C MET A 769 -17.17 26.26 -13.80
N LYS A 770 -18.14 25.95 -12.93
CA LYS A 770 -18.97 24.75 -13.03
C LYS A 770 -19.85 24.79 -14.29
N VAL A 771 -20.47 25.93 -14.57
CA VAL A 771 -21.28 26.12 -15.79
C VAL A 771 -20.40 26.03 -17.03
N LEU A 772 -19.27 26.72 -17.04
CA LEU A 772 -18.30 26.69 -18.14
C LEU A 772 -17.86 25.25 -18.47
N LYS A 773 -17.49 24.47 -17.43
CA LYS A 773 -17.12 23.06 -17.58
C LYS A 773 -18.27 22.23 -18.15
N HIS A 774 -19.48 22.42 -17.60
CA HIS A 774 -20.67 21.69 -18.06
C HIS A 774 -21.01 22.01 -19.52
N SER A 775 -20.95 23.29 -19.91
CA SER A 775 -21.21 23.72 -21.28
C SER A 775 -20.20 23.12 -22.25
N ILE A 776 -18.89 23.20 -21.97
CA ILE A 776 -17.87 22.63 -22.88
C ILE A 776 -17.97 21.11 -22.96
N LEU A 777 -18.19 20.39 -21.86
CA LEU A 777 -18.33 18.93 -21.92
C LEU A 777 -19.61 18.46 -22.61
N ALA A 778 -20.64 19.30 -22.66
CA ALA A 778 -21.92 19.00 -23.30
C ALA A 778 -21.88 19.11 -24.83
N THR A 779 -20.81 19.65 -25.43
CA THR A 779 -20.66 19.64 -26.90
C THR A 779 -20.34 18.26 -27.44
N ASP A 780 -19.81 17.34 -26.62
CA ASP A 780 -19.62 15.96 -27.03
C ASP A 780 -20.97 15.30 -27.36
N LEU A 781 -21.11 14.88 -28.62
CA LEU A 781 -22.29 14.18 -29.11
C LEU A 781 -22.60 12.90 -28.33
N CYS A 782 -21.59 12.23 -27.74
CA CYS A 782 -21.82 11.08 -26.86
C CYS A 782 -22.68 11.48 -25.65
N MET A 783 -22.40 12.64 -25.05
CA MET A 783 -23.20 13.19 -23.95
C MET A 783 -24.60 13.58 -24.43
N TYR A 784 -24.71 14.19 -25.60
CA TYR A 784 -26.00 14.50 -26.22
C TYR A 784 -26.88 13.23 -26.36
N PHE A 785 -26.36 12.12 -26.90
CA PHE A 785 -27.13 10.89 -27.06
C PHE A 785 -27.60 10.30 -25.72
N GLN A 786 -26.81 10.45 -24.65
CA GLN A 786 -27.17 10.00 -23.31
C GLN A 786 -28.26 10.87 -22.66
N LEU A 787 -28.26 12.17 -22.95
CA LEU A 787 -29.14 13.15 -22.31
C LEU A 787 -30.43 13.44 -23.11
N ARG A 788 -30.40 13.35 -24.45
CA ARG A 788 -31.51 13.78 -25.33
C ARG A 788 -32.83 13.09 -25.03
N ASN A 789 -32.83 11.80 -24.72
CA ASN A 789 -34.07 11.05 -24.43
C ASN A 789 -34.71 11.47 -23.10
N LYS A 790 -33.91 12.01 -22.17
CA LYS A 790 -34.45 12.62 -20.94
C LYS A 790 -35.11 13.96 -21.26
N PHE A 791 -34.45 14.76 -22.09
CA PHE A 791 -34.98 16.06 -22.53
C PHE A 791 -36.27 15.91 -23.35
N PHE A 792 -36.30 15.01 -24.33
CA PHE A 792 -37.49 14.81 -25.18
C PHE A 792 -38.71 14.39 -24.36
N ARG A 793 -38.55 13.45 -23.42
CA ARG A 793 -39.65 13.06 -22.51
C ARG A 793 -40.13 14.20 -21.63
N LEU A 794 -39.20 15.02 -21.14
CA LEU A 794 -39.51 16.19 -20.30
C LEU A 794 -40.32 17.24 -21.07
N ILE A 795 -39.99 17.49 -22.34
CA ILE A 795 -40.73 18.43 -23.19
C ILE A 795 -42.08 17.84 -23.62
N GLU A 796 -42.12 16.55 -23.98
CA GLU A 796 -43.36 15.86 -24.36
C GLU A 796 -44.38 15.79 -23.23
N SER A 797 -43.94 15.55 -21.99
CA SER A 797 -44.82 15.55 -20.81
C SER A 797 -45.30 16.94 -20.42
N LYS A 798 -44.60 18.00 -20.86
CA LYS A 798 -44.78 19.40 -20.46
C LYS A 798 -44.63 19.65 -18.95
N GLU A 799 -43.92 18.77 -18.25
CA GLU A 799 -43.69 18.85 -16.80
C GLU A 799 -42.33 19.49 -16.48
N TYR A 800 -41.91 20.50 -17.24
CA TYR A 800 -40.65 21.19 -17.00
C TYR A 800 -40.81 22.42 -16.11
N SER A 801 -39.86 22.62 -15.21
CA SER A 801 -39.67 23.85 -14.45
C SER A 801 -38.20 24.25 -14.48
N TRP A 802 -37.92 25.46 -14.97
CA TRP A 802 -36.56 25.99 -15.07
C TRP A 802 -36.01 26.52 -13.74
N ASP A 803 -36.84 26.52 -12.69
CA ASP A 803 -36.39 26.77 -11.32
C ASP A 803 -35.56 25.59 -10.77
N GLU A 804 -35.72 24.39 -11.34
CA GLU A 804 -34.95 23.22 -10.95
C GLU A 804 -33.59 23.19 -11.65
N ASP A 805 -32.51 23.22 -10.87
CA ASP A 805 -31.13 23.14 -11.36
C ASP A 805 -30.91 21.97 -12.32
N SER A 806 -31.43 20.79 -12.01
CA SER A 806 -31.20 19.59 -12.83
C SER A 806 -31.75 19.74 -14.26
N GLN A 807 -32.96 20.30 -14.38
CA GLN A 807 -33.65 20.52 -15.65
C GLN A 807 -33.04 21.69 -16.41
N ARG A 808 -32.62 22.74 -15.70
CA ARG A 808 -31.92 23.89 -16.27
C ARG A 808 -30.56 23.49 -16.84
N TYR A 809 -29.77 22.69 -16.13
CA TYR A 809 -28.49 22.14 -16.66
C TYR A 809 -28.70 21.22 -17.86
N LEU A 810 -29.79 20.45 -17.89
CA LEU A 810 -30.17 19.65 -19.06
C LEU A 810 -30.50 20.55 -20.26
N LEU A 811 -31.27 21.62 -20.04
CA LEU A 811 -31.57 22.61 -21.08
C LEU A 811 -30.29 23.30 -21.58
N MET A 812 -29.38 23.69 -20.69
CA MET A 812 -28.08 24.28 -21.07
C MET A 812 -27.30 23.37 -22.01
N ALA A 813 -27.22 22.06 -21.70
CA ALA A 813 -26.56 21.08 -22.54
C ALA A 813 -27.20 20.99 -23.92
N MET A 814 -28.55 20.95 -23.98
CA MET A 814 -29.27 20.88 -25.25
C MET A 814 -29.14 22.17 -26.08
N LEU A 815 -29.14 23.34 -25.44
CA LEU A 815 -28.91 24.63 -26.11
C LEU A 815 -27.48 24.76 -26.63
N MET A 816 -26.51 24.23 -25.89
CA MET A 816 -25.12 24.17 -26.32
C MET A 816 -24.99 23.30 -27.58
N THR A 817 -25.48 22.06 -27.54
CA THR A 817 -25.48 21.18 -28.73
C THR A 817 -26.28 21.79 -29.88
N SER A 818 -27.40 22.47 -29.62
CA SER A 818 -28.18 23.10 -30.69
C SER A 818 -27.44 24.24 -31.37
N SER A 819 -26.63 24.97 -30.60
CA SER A 819 -25.82 26.10 -31.09
C SER A 819 -24.61 25.61 -31.86
N ASP A 820 -23.97 24.54 -31.39
CA ASP A 820 -22.86 23.86 -32.07
C ASP A 820 -23.28 23.33 -33.46
N LEU A 821 -24.43 22.65 -33.53
CA LEU A 821 -24.95 22.07 -34.77
C LEU A 821 -25.72 23.07 -35.66
N ALA A 822 -25.76 24.35 -35.28
CA ALA A 822 -26.64 25.35 -35.88
C ALA A 822 -26.37 25.65 -37.36
N ALA A 823 -25.19 25.32 -37.88
CA ALA A 823 -24.88 25.41 -39.31
C ALA A 823 -25.98 24.75 -40.17
N SER A 824 -26.50 23.60 -39.71
CA SER A 824 -27.58 22.85 -40.39
C SER A 824 -28.90 23.60 -40.57
N THR A 825 -29.08 24.70 -39.85
CA THR A 825 -30.29 25.54 -39.87
C THR A 825 -30.13 26.82 -40.70
N LYS A 826 -28.90 27.14 -41.10
CA LYS A 826 -28.59 28.38 -41.83
C LYS A 826 -29.13 28.33 -43.26
N GLN A 827 -29.14 29.48 -43.92
CA GLN A 827 -29.54 29.57 -45.34
C GLN A 827 -28.70 28.63 -46.22
N TRP A 828 -29.29 28.15 -47.31
CA TRP A 828 -28.69 27.08 -48.14
C TRP A 828 -27.25 27.37 -48.58
N HIS A 829 -26.92 28.60 -48.98
CA HIS A 829 -25.56 28.94 -49.42
C HIS A 829 -24.54 28.85 -48.28
N VAL A 830 -24.94 29.23 -47.06
CA VAL A 830 -24.12 29.10 -45.84
C VAL A 830 -23.96 27.64 -45.47
N GLN A 831 -25.07 26.88 -45.41
CA GLN A 831 -25.04 25.48 -45.04
C GLN A 831 -24.24 24.63 -46.03
N GLN A 832 -24.37 24.90 -47.33
CA GLN A 832 -23.57 24.21 -48.34
C GLN A 832 -22.07 24.46 -48.16
N ARG A 833 -21.68 25.69 -47.82
CA ARG A 833 -20.27 26.03 -47.57
C ARG A 833 -19.76 25.40 -46.27
N ALA A 834 -20.52 25.47 -45.19
CA ALA A 834 -20.18 24.83 -43.92
C ALA A 834 -20.03 23.31 -44.09
N ALA A 835 -20.97 22.64 -44.76
CA ALA A 835 -20.91 21.20 -45.01
C ALA A 835 -19.67 20.79 -45.82
N ARG A 836 -19.23 21.63 -46.78
CA ARG A 836 -17.96 21.39 -47.50
C ARG A 836 -16.76 21.47 -46.57
N LEU A 837 -16.65 22.51 -45.76
CA LEU A 837 -15.53 22.67 -44.80
C LEU A 837 -15.46 21.51 -43.79
N VAL A 838 -16.61 21.07 -43.27
CA VAL A 838 -16.69 19.89 -42.39
C VAL A 838 -16.21 18.63 -43.11
N THR A 839 -16.62 18.46 -44.37
CA THR A 839 -16.23 17.29 -45.17
C THR A 839 -14.74 17.30 -45.48
N ASP A 840 -14.17 18.46 -45.82
CA ASP A 840 -12.73 18.61 -46.07
C ASP A 840 -11.93 18.20 -44.82
N GLU A 841 -12.36 18.62 -43.63
CA GLU A 841 -11.72 18.22 -42.38
C GLU A 841 -11.84 16.70 -42.11
N PHE A 842 -13.02 16.11 -42.31
CA PHE A 842 -13.20 14.66 -42.16
C PHE A 842 -12.37 13.84 -43.14
N ILE A 843 -12.17 14.34 -44.36
CA ILE A 843 -11.32 13.69 -45.36
C ILE A 843 -9.86 13.78 -44.95
N GLU A 844 -9.38 14.93 -44.46
CA GLU A 844 -8.03 15.06 -43.93
C GLU A 844 -7.79 14.09 -42.75
N GLN A 845 -8.77 13.92 -41.87
CA GLN A 845 -8.71 12.90 -40.82
C GLN A 845 -8.67 11.48 -41.42
N GLY A 846 -9.54 11.17 -42.38
CA GLY A 846 -9.60 9.85 -43.02
C GLY A 846 -8.29 9.47 -43.72
N ASP A 847 -7.64 10.43 -44.36
CA ASP A 847 -6.31 10.26 -44.94
C ASP A 847 -5.27 9.95 -43.85
N LYS A 848 -5.28 10.67 -42.71
CA LYS A 848 -4.41 10.35 -41.55
C LYS A 848 -4.67 8.94 -41.02
N GLU A 849 -5.93 8.52 -40.88
CA GLU A 849 -6.27 7.15 -40.44
C GLU A 849 -5.73 6.09 -41.42
N ARG A 850 -5.81 6.36 -42.72
CA ARG A 850 -5.31 5.47 -43.77
C ARG A 850 -3.78 5.39 -43.78
N PHE A 851 -3.08 6.52 -43.68
CA PHE A 851 -1.61 6.57 -43.79
C PHE A 851 -0.89 6.23 -42.48
N GLU A 852 -1.33 6.76 -41.34
CA GLU A 852 -0.65 6.61 -40.06
C GLU A 852 -1.08 5.33 -39.33
N LEU A 853 -2.39 5.05 -39.29
CA LEU A 853 -2.96 3.92 -38.55
C LEU A 853 -3.18 2.67 -39.41
N LYS A 854 -3.10 2.80 -40.75
CA LYS A 854 -3.35 1.72 -41.72
C LYS A 854 -4.74 1.09 -41.58
N ILE A 855 -5.74 1.91 -41.25
CA ILE A 855 -7.15 1.50 -41.12
C ILE A 855 -7.93 2.08 -42.29
N GLN A 856 -8.94 1.33 -42.78
CA GLN A 856 -9.85 1.87 -43.79
C GLN A 856 -10.80 2.89 -43.12
N PRO A 857 -10.83 4.16 -43.56
CA PRO A 857 -11.69 5.18 -42.98
C PRO A 857 -13.18 4.89 -43.23
N GLN A 858 -14.04 5.50 -42.42
CA GLN A 858 -15.49 5.42 -42.61
C GLN A 858 -15.90 6.17 -43.90
N ALA A 859 -17.06 5.82 -44.47
CA ALA A 859 -17.52 6.39 -45.73
C ALA A 859 -17.61 7.94 -45.74
N LEU A 860 -17.95 8.56 -44.60
CA LEU A 860 -17.99 10.02 -44.46
C LEU A 860 -16.60 10.68 -44.54
N MET A 861 -15.55 9.94 -44.20
CA MET A 861 -14.14 10.38 -44.15
C MET A 861 -13.36 9.87 -45.37
N ASP A 862 -13.99 9.13 -46.27
CA ASP A 862 -13.33 8.52 -47.42
C ASP A 862 -13.45 9.42 -48.66
N ARG A 863 -12.29 9.87 -49.17
CA ARG A 863 -12.20 10.73 -50.36
C ARG A 863 -12.83 10.08 -51.60
N GLU A 864 -12.82 8.75 -51.68
CA GLU A 864 -13.38 8.01 -52.84
C GLU A 864 -14.93 7.96 -52.81
N ARG A 865 -15.55 8.23 -51.66
CA ARG A 865 -17.01 8.12 -51.45
C ARG A 865 -17.71 9.47 -51.28
N GLN A 866 -17.07 10.56 -51.70
CA GLN A 866 -17.65 11.92 -51.66
C GLN A 866 -19.02 12.05 -52.35
N HIS A 867 -19.30 11.24 -53.37
CA HIS A 867 -20.59 11.24 -54.08
C HIS A 867 -21.78 10.86 -53.17
N GLU A 868 -21.53 10.16 -52.05
CA GLU A 868 -22.55 9.79 -51.06
C GLU A 868 -22.86 10.92 -50.05
N LEU A 869 -22.10 12.02 -50.07
CA LEU A 869 -22.23 13.13 -49.11
C LEU A 869 -23.66 13.67 -48.97
N PRO A 870 -24.42 13.96 -50.05
CA PRO A 870 -25.79 14.46 -49.92
C PRO A 870 -26.70 13.50 -49.13
N GLN A 871 -26.56 12.19 -49.34
CA GLN A 871 -27.35 11.19 -48.64
C GLN A 871 -26.98 11.08 -47.15
N LEU A 872 -25.68 11.21 -46.83
CA LEU A 872 -25.18 11.24 -45.46
C LEU A 872 -25.64 12.49 -44.71
N GLN A 873 -25.64 13.66 -45.36
CA GLN A 873 -26.13 14.92 -44.79
C GLN A 873 -27.64 14.87 -44.48
N ILE A 874 -28.45 14.24 -45.34
CA ILE A 874 -29.88 14.04 -45.05
C ILE A 874 -30.07 13.20 -43.79
N ARG A 875 -29.35 12.09 -43.66
CA ARG A 875 -29.42 11.23 -42.45
C ARG A 875 -28.95 11.96 -41.21
N TRP A 876 -27.85 12.70 -41.31
CA TRP A 876 -27.33 13.54 -40.23
C TRP A 876 -28.37 14.54 -39.71
N ILE A 877 -28.99 15.30 -40.63
CA ILE A 877 -30.01 16.28 -40.27
C ILE A 877 -31.24 15.59 -39.69
N ALA A 878 -31.70 14.47 -40.28
CA ALA A 878 -32.91 13.77 -39.85
C ALA A 878 -32.77 13.09 -38.48
N ASP A 879 -31.63 12.44 -38.19
CA ASP A 879 -31.47 11.59 -37.01
C ASP A 879 -30.92 12.32 -35.78
N ILE A 880 -30.21 13.45 -36.00
CA ILE A 880 -29.48 14.16 -34.94
C ILE A 880 -30.02 15.58 -34.76
N CYS A 881 -30.01 16.38 -35.82
CA CYS A 881 -30.37 17.80 -35.70
C CYS A 881 -31.89 18.03 -35.53
N LEU A 882 -32.69 17.43 -36.41
CA LEU A 882 -34.12 17.69 -36.51
C LEU A 882 -34.92 17.34 -35.24
N PRO A 883 -34.69 16.19 -34.55
CA PRO A 883 -35.40 15.87 -33.32
C PRO A 883 -35.14 16.90 -32.22
N LEU A 884 -33.90 17.38 -32.11
CA LEU A 884 -33.52 18.42 -31.15
C LEU A 884 -34.26 19.74 -31.44
N TYR A 885 -34.24 20.21 -32.69
CA TYR A 885 -34.93 21.45 -33.07
C TYR A 885 -36.45 21.35 -32.96
N GLN A 886 -37.03 20.16 -33.18
CA GLN A 886 -38.45 19.93 -32.95
C GLN A 886 -38.83 20.09 -31.48
N SER A 887 -38.08 19.47 -30.56
CA SER A 887 -38.33 19.63 -29.12
C SER A 887 -38.09 21.06 -28.65
N LEU A 888 -37.04 21.73 -29.13
CA LEU A 888 -36.79 23.14 -28.82
C LEU A 888 -37.90 24.07 -29.36
N GLY A 889 -38.42 23.80 -30.56
CA GLY A 889 -39.54 24.54 -31.14
C GLY A 889 -40.89 24.30 -30.45
N GLN A 890 -41.09 23.11 -29.86
CA GLN A 890 -42.23 22.80 -28.99
C GLN A 890 -42.14 23.56 -27.66
N MET A 891 -40.93 23.71 -27.11
CA MET A 891 -40.68 24.44 -25.88
C MET A 891 -40.84 25.95 -26.07
N ASN A 892 -40.21 26.53 -27.10
CA ASN A 892 -40.30 27.95 -27.42
C ASN A 892 -40.61 28.13 -28.91
N PRO A 893 -41.81 28.65 -29.28
CA PRO A 893 -42.21 28.81 -30.67
C PRO A 893 -41.24 29.64 -31.52
N LYS A 894 -40.48 30.57 -30.93
CA LYS A 894 -39.47 31.38 -31.64
C LYS A 894 -38.31 30.54 -32.18
N LEU A 895 -38.05 29.36 -31.61
CA LEU A 895 -37.01 28.43 -32.07
C LEU A 895 -37.46 27.56 -33.26
N ASN A 896 -38.73 27.62 -33.67
CA ASN A 896 -39.20 26.88 -34.86
C ASN A 896 -38.45 27.27 -36.14
N VAL A 897 -37.86 28.46 -36.19
CA VAL A 897 -37.00 28.89 -37.30
C VAL A 897 -35.84 27.90 -37.55
N MET A 898 -35.27 27.32 -36.49
CA MET A 898 -34.21 26.31 -36.61
C MET A 898 -34.72 25.03 -37.25
N LYS A 899 -35.90 24.56 -36.83
CA LYS A 899 -36.57 23.40 -37.40
C LYS A 899 -36.91 23.61 -38.88
N GLU A 900 -37.48 24.76 -39.22
CA GLU A 900 -37.85 25.12 -40.59
C GLU A 900 -36.62 25.22 -41.49
N GLY A 901 -35.54 25.84 -41.01
CA GLY A 901 -34.25 25.90 -41.72
C GLY A 901 -33.68 24.52 -42.00
N ALA A 902 -33.66 23.63 -40.99
CA ALA A 902 -33.19 22.26 -41.16
C ALA A 902 -34.04 21.46 -42.18
N LEU A 903 -35.37 21.60 -42.14
CA LEU A 903 -36.27 20.96 -43.11
C LEU A 903 -36.06 21.50 -44.53
N SER A 904 -35.88 22.81 -44.69
CA SER A 904 -35.60 23.43 -45.98
C SER A 904 -34.28 22.94 -46.57
N ASN A 905 -33.22 22.88 -45.76
CA ASN A 905 -31.93 22.36 -46.17
C ASN A 905 -31.99 20.88 -46.55
N MET A 906 -32.75 20.06 -45.80
CA MET A 906 -32.97 18.66 -46.13
C MET A 906 -33.64 18.48 -47.51
N GLN A 907 -34.60 19.35 -47.86
CA GLN A 907 -35.21 19.35 -49.20
C GLN A 907 -34.21 19.73 -50.30
N GLN A 908 -33.30 20.68 -50.05
CA GLN A 908 -32.25 21.03 -51.03
C GLN A 908 -31.24 19.89 -51.21
N TRP A 909 -30.83 19.23 -50.12
CA TRP A 909 -30.00 18.04 -50.20
C TRP A 909 -30.69 16.90 -50.96
N SER A 910 -32.00 16.71 -50.78
CA SER A 910 -32.76 15.71 -51.54
C SER A 910 -32.72 15.99 -53.05
N LYS A 911 -32.81 17.26 -53.47
CA LYS A 911 -32.71 17.62 -54.89
C LYS A 911 -31.33 17.25 -55.47
N LEU A 912 -30.25 17.48 -54.71
CA LEU A 912 -28.90 17.10 -55.13
C LEU A 912 -28.74 15.58 -55.26
N VAL A 913 -29.38 14.81 -54.38
CA VAL A 913 -29.42 13.33 -54.50
C VAL A 913 -30.09 12.94 -55.81
N ASP A 914 -31.26 13.50 -56.12
CA ASP A 914 -32.01 13.22 -57.36
C ASP A 914 -31.23 13.63 -58.62
N GLU A 915 -30.51 14.75 -58.57
CA GLU A 915 -29.63 15.21 -59.66
C GLU A 915 -28.45 14.25 -59.87
N ASN A 916 -27.79 13.80 -58.80
CA ASN A 916 -26.71 12.83 -58.87
C ASN A 916 -27.18 11.49 -59.46
N TYR A 917 -28.39 11.02 -59.09
CA TYR A 917 -28.98 9.80 -59.67
C TYR A 917 -29.29 9.96 -61.16
N LYS A 918 -29.78 11.13 -61.59
CA LYS A 918 -30.04 11.42 -63.01
C LYS A 918 -28.75 11.47 -63.83
N ASN A 919 -27.70 12.08 -63.29
CA ASN A 919 -26.40 12.18 -63.97
C ASN A 919 -25.71 10.82 -64.08
N ALA A 920 -25.74 9.99 -63.03
CA ALA A 920 -25.20 8.63 -63.06
C ALA A 920 -25.90 7.73 -64.10
N ASN A 921 -27.22 7.89 -64.27
CA ASN A 921 -27.98 7.17 -65.30
C ASN A 921 -27.76 7.70 -66.73
N HIS A 922 -27.27 8.94 -66.88
CA HIS A 922 -26.92 9.53 -68.16
C HIS A 922 -25.50 9.15 -68.63
N GLU A 923 -24.55 8.90 -67.72
CA GLU A 923 -23.19 8.43 -68.07
C GLU A 923 -23.12 6.92 -68.36
N GLN A 924 -24.13 6.14 -67.97
CA GLN A 924 -24.26 4.70 -68.30
C GLN A 924 -24.95 4.43 -69.65
N LYS A 925 -25.43 5.46 -70.34
CA LYS A 925 -25.95 5.39 -71.72
C LYS A 925 -24.95 6.02 -72.69
#